data_AF-A0A517MLR7-F1
#
_entry.id   AF-A0A517MLR7-F1
#
_cell.length_a   1.000
_cell.length_b   1.000
_cell.length_c   1.000
_cell.angle_alpha   90.00
_cell.angle_beta   90.00
_cell.angle_gamma   90.00
#
_symmetry.space_group_name_H-M   'P 1'
#
loop_
_entity.id
_entity.type
_entity.pdbx_description
1 polymer ?
#
loop_
_entity_poly.entity_id
_entity_poly.type
_entity_poly.pdbx_seq_one_letter_code
_entity_poly.pdbx_strand_id
1 'polypeptide(L)'
;MSLQSRLYTSSKRTRKPANRLRKSQLERLESRDLFAVDIVFDYSYDDGGFFTSEAKAAIERAAEAYELRLQDTLAAIPSAPPGNSWSAVFDDPETGGSVSVPGLELAVGEVRVYLGARAIGGSTLGIASTGYSLSYNNTDWLDTVVLRGQIGDNEQSTWGGSISFDSSTSWHFGEAEPSGSQNDLYSVALHELGHLFGIANQVGNTWTNYVKPLAELSGAEQTAVNNEPGYYFTGPKSVALYGSPILVGSGHFGDDVGVGGQEAALTPSLTTGTRKPMSPLDWAALDDIGWEVSAEFVSQDLVALNGTGQWYAISDEGGAAFVRQVGSWAPGVTWGNVTVGDFDGDGVDDVIARNMNTNAWVVGERSSTGLLFRTVGVWSTAVAWENMTVSDFNGDGKVDVAARGNNGTWVVGVSDGTQIATTVYGAWTDAIQWVDVLPADINGDGQVDIIGRNQNAGGWIVAESQGTSFTNRTLGYWSPSITWTNVMVDDFNGDGMDDIYARGAGGRWIVSQSTGTAITTRTVGGWAEAINWQDIQTLDLNGDGYAELIARNSSNVWIASFFDDDIFRTVTLGAWSTSTPITFLGVADTNGDGKAELIGTTAAGSLLLSGIDGSEQLTNEVWGTWAGAVDVIFAKRGAGA
;
A
#
# COMPACT_ATOMS: atom_id res chain seq x y z
N MET A 1 75.26 5.43 9.17
CA MET A 1 74.95 4.11 9.78
C MET A 1 73.71 4.26 10.63
N SER A 2 72.65 3.55 10.24
CA SER A 2 71.47 3.06 10.97
C SER A 2 71.00 3.67 12.31
N LEU A 3 69.69 3.99 12.31
CA LEU A 3 68.64 3.84 13.35
C LEU A 3 68.78 4.55 14.72
N GLN A 4 67.83 5.45 15.03
CA GLN A 4 66.97 5.38 16.23
C GLN A 4 65.82 6.40 16.23
N SER A 5 64.81 6.12 17.05
CA SER A 5 63.42 6.61 17.14
C SER A 5 63.20 8.00 17.76
N ARG A 6 62.01 8.60 17.51
CA ARG A 6 61.11 9.35 18.44
C ARG A 6 60.08 10.18 17.65
N LEU A 7 58.77 9.88 17.77
CA LEU A 7 57.79 10.50 18.68
C LEU A 7 57.68 12.03 18.53
N TYR A 8 56.59 12.49 17.89
CA TYR A 8 56.15 13.88 17.91
C TYR A 8 54.98 14.05 18.90
N THR A 9 55.18 14.93 19.87
CA THR A 9 54.24 15.27 20.93
C THR A 9 53.25 16.36 20.52
N SER A 10 52.02 16.16 20.96
CA SER A 10 50.83 17.02 20.94
C SER A 10 51.05 18.42 21.53
N SER A 11 50.52 19.45 20.84
CA SER A 11 50.20 20.75 21.42
C SER A 11 48.68 20.95 21.43
N LYS A 12 48.10 21.06 22.62
CA LYS A 12 46.67 21.30 22.85
C LYS A 12 46.29 22.74 22.44
N ARG A 13 45.32 22.89 21.52
CA ARG A 13 44.45 24.07 21.44
C ARG A 13 43.07 23.68 21.93
N THR A 14 42.65 24.27 23.04
CA THR A 14 41.32 24.16 23.63
C THR A 14 40.31 24.91 22.75
N ARG A 15 39.40 24.18 22.08
CA ARG A 15 38.20 24.75 21.47
C ARG A 15 37.15 24.98 22.57
N LYS A 16 36.63 26.20 22.65
CA LYS A 16 35.42 26.51 23.43
C LYS A 16 34.26 25.67 22.90
N PRO A 17 33.34 25.18 23.74
CA PRO A 17 32.14 24.52 23.26
C PRO A 17 31.30 25.57 22.52
N ALA A 18 31.01 25.30 21.25
CA ALA A 18 29.96 26.02 20.55
C ALA A 18 28.65 25.69 21.26
N ASN A 19 27.92 26.72 21.70
CA ASN A 19 26.53 26.57 22.10
C ASN A 19 25.76 26.02 20.89
N ARG A 20 25.53 24.70 20.87
CA ARG A 20 24.46 24.10 20.07
C ARG A 20 23.18 24.64 20.67
N LEU A 21 22.67 25.72 20.09
CA LEU A 21 21.25 26.03 20.19
C LEU A 21 20.55 24.78 19.64
N ARG A 22 19.97 23.97 20.53
CA ARG A 22 18.92 23.06 20.13
C ARG A 22 17.84 23.97 19.57
N LYS A 23 17.72 24.04 18.24
CA LYS A 23 16.42 24.41 17.66
C LYS A 23 15.44 23.45 18.32
N SER A 24 14.52 23.99 19.11
CA SER A 24 13.28 23.30 19.37
C SER A 24 12.74 22.97 17.99
N GLN A 25 12.77 21.69 17.62
CA GLN A 25 11.84 21.21 16.61
C GLN A 25 10.48 21.59 17.19
N LEU A 26 9.83 22.59 16.59
CA LEU A 26 8.38 22.51 16.54
C LEU A 26 8.16 21.20 15.82
N GLU A 27 7.79 20.17 16.57
CA GLU A 27 7.06 19.06 15.97
C GLU A 27 5.88 19.72 15.28
N ARG A 28 5.94 19.72 13.95
CA ARG A 28 4.74 19.94 13.15
C ARG A 28 3.82 18.82 13.62
N LEU A 29 2.69 19.19 14.22
CA LEU A 29 1.61 18.24 14.44
C LEU A 29 1.32 17.65 13.07
N GLU A 30 1.82 16.44 12.81
CA GLU A 30 1.31 15.64 11.73
C GLU A 30 -0.19 15.50 11.98
N SER A 31 -0.99 15.71 10.93
CA SER A 31 -2.37 15.26 10.97
C SER A 31 -2.31 13.78 11.29
N ARG A 32 -2.78 13.40 12.48
CA ARG A 32 -3.16 12.02 12.70
C ARG A 32 -4.34 11.82 11.76
N ASP A 33 -4.12 11.11 10.66
CA ASP A 33 -5.21 10.50 9.92
C ASP A 33 -5.98 9.66 10.96
N LEU A 34 -7.15 10.16 11.38
CA LEU A 34 -8.00 9.40 12.27
C LEU A 34 -8.69 8.37 11.38
N PHE A 35 -8.25 7.12 11.46
CA PHE A 35 -9.08 6.01 11.00
C PHE A 35 -10.48 6.12 11.63
N ALA A 36 -11.52 5.75 10.88
CA ALA A 36 -12.90 5.79 11.38
C ALA A 36 -13.07 4.89 12.63
N VAL A 37 -12.33 3.78 12.64
CA VAL A 37 -12.07 2.91 13.78
C VAL A 37 -10.56 2.90 14.04
N ASP A 38 -10.13 3.17 15.27
CA ASP A 38 -8.72 3.21 15.74
C ASP A 38 -8.55 2.19 16.87
N ILE A 39 -7.99 1.03 16.58
CA ILE A 39 -7.72 -0.05 17.53
C ILE A 39 -6.46 0.31 18.33
N VAL A 40 -6.66 0.71 19.57
CA VAL A 40 -5.54 1.07 20.45
C VAL A 40 -5.23 -0.07 21.41
N PHE A 41 -4.06 -0.67 21.23
CA PHE A 41 -3.56 -1.71 22.12
C PHE A 41 -3.01 -1.16 23.43
N ASP A 42 -3.45 -1.75 24.53
CA ASP A 42 -2.96 -1.48 25.88
C ASP A 42 -2.23 -2.71 26.42
N TYR A 43 -0.92 -2.58 26.60
CA TYR A 43 -0.03 -3.63 27.10
C TYR A 43 0.13 -3.60 28.62
N SER A 44 -0.74 -2.88 29.37
CA SER A 44 -0.63 -2.79 30.83
C SER A 44 -0.79 -4.12 31.57
N TYR A 45 -1.29 -5.15 30.87
CA TYR A 45 -1.46 -6.51 31.38
C TYR A 45 -0.45 -7.49 30.79
N ASP A 46 0.56 -7.05 30.02
CA ASP A 46 1.66 -7.92 29.55
C ASP A 46 2.79 -8.01 30.59
N ASP A 47 2.47 -8.48 31.79
CA ASP A 47 3.44 -8.61 32.89
C ASP A 47 4.52 -9.66 32.55
N GLY A 48 4.17 -10.65 31.73
CA GLY A 48 5.06 -11.71 31.24
C GLY A 48 6.05 -11.27 30.16
N GLY A 49 5.84 -10.11 29.53
CA GLY A 49 6.69 -9.58 28.47
C GLY A 49 6.64 -10.41 27.18
N PHE A 50 5.46 -10.95 26.85
CA PHE A 50 5.23 -11.70 25.62
C PHE A 50 5.35 -10.81 24.38
N PHE A 51 4.89 -9.56 24.46
CA PHE A 51 4.86 -8.66 23.32
C PHE A 51 6.20 -7.94 23.11
N THR A 52 7.13 -8.64 22.46
CA THR A 52 8.35 -8.04 21.88
C THR A 52 8.02 -7.10 20.72
N SER A 53 9.01 -6.37 20.19
CA SER A 53 8.81 -5.49 19.04
C SER A 53 8.19 -6.22 17.84
N GLU A 54 8.59 -7.47 17.58
CA GLU A 54 8.09 -8.29 16.49
C GLU A 54 6.65 -8.76 16.73
N ALA A 55 6.32 -9.17 17.96
CA ALA A 55 4.96 -9.56 18.34
C ALA A 55 3.99 -8.37 18.29
N LYS A 56 4.46 -7.18 18.67
CA LYS A 56 3.72 -5.92 18.50
C LYS A 56 3.47 -5.64 17.02
N ALA A 57 4.51 -5.68 16.19
CA ALA A 57 4.35 -5.47 14.76
C ALA A 57 3.34 -6.47 14.11
N ALA A 58 3.32 -7.72 14.56
CA ALA A 58 2.35 -8.70 14.08
C ALA A 58 0.89 -8.39 14.46
N ILE A 59 0.65 -7.88 15.67
CA ILE A 59 -0.72 -7.55 16.11
C ILE A 59 -1.20 -6.20 15.55
N GLU A 60 -0.29 -5.23 15.39
CA GLU A 60 -0.59 -3.97 14.69
C GLU A 60 -1.01 -4.22 13.24
N ARG A 61 -0.31 -5.11 12.52
CA ARG A 61 -0.74 -5.53 11.16
C ARG A 61 -2.15 -6.14 11.15
N ALA A 62 -2.54 -6.87 12.20
CA ALA A 62 -3.88 -7.43 12.30
C ALA A 62 -4.94 -6.35 12.60
N ALA A 63 -4.60 -5.35 13.42
CA ALA A 63 -5.46 -4.19 13.64
C ALA A 63 -5.65 -3.39 12.36
N GLU A 64 -4.57 -3.08 11.65
CA GLU A 64 -4.58 -2.31 10.41
C GLU A 64 -5.54 -2.94 9.38
N ALA A 65 -5.57 -4.28 9.26
CA ALA A 65 -6.52 -4.96 8.37
C ALA A 65 -8.00 -4.63 8.65
N TYR A 66 -8.36 -4.38 9.92
CA TYR A 66 -9.69 -3.93 10.32
C TYR A 66 -9.86 -2.41 10.12
N GLU A 67 -8.92 -1.60 10.60
CA GLU A 67 -8.98 -0.13 10.57
C GLU A 67 -9.06 0.41 9.13
N LEU A 68 -8.41 -0.28 8.20
CA LEU A 68 -8.45 0.02 6.78
C LEU A 68 -9.81 -0.26 6.15
N ARG A 69 -10.59 -1.22 6.68
CA ARG A 69 -11.85 -1.68 6.07
C ARG A 69 -13.11 -1.16 6.73
N LEU A 70 -13.09 -0.86 8.02
CA LEU A 70 -14.27 -0.41 8.74
C LEU A 70 -14.42 1.11 8.59
N GLN A 71 -15.52 1.53 7.97
CA GLN A 71 -15.80 2.95 7.68
C GLN A 71 -16.67 3.61 8.75
N ASP A 72 -17.22 2.83 9.68
CA ASP A 72 -18.05 3.31 10.77
C ASP A 72 -17.31 4.31 11.66
N THR A 73 -17.91 5.49 11.85
CA THR A 73 -17.39 6.45 12.82
C THR A 73 -17.96 6.17 14.20
N LEU A 74 -17.14 5.64 15.11
CA LEU A 74 -17.56 5.40 16.49
C LEU A 74 -17.46 6.68 17.32
N ALA A 75 -18.56 7.12 17.92
CA ALA A 75 -18.54 8.27 18.83
C ALA A 75 -17.67 8.01 20.07
N ALA A 76 -17.14 9.09 20.64
CA ALA A 76 -16.39 9.03 21.89
C ALA A 76 -17.27 8.52 23.06
N ILE A 77 -16.64 7.85 24.02
CA ILE A 77 -17.23 7.61 25.35
C ILE A 77 -16.62 8.65 26.31
N PRO A 78 -17.34 9.72 26.66
CA PRO A 78 -16.82 10.76 27.55
C PRO A 78 -16.97 10.38 29.02
N SER A 79 -16.48 11.23 29.93
CA SER A 79 -16.77 11.13 31.36
C SER A 79 -18.29 11.03 31.62
N ALA A 80 -18.69 10.12 32.49
CA ALA A 80 -20.10 9.88 32.78
C ALA A 80 -20.81 11.12 33.38
N PRO A 81 -21.97 11.55 32.84
CA PRO A 81 -22.76 12.62 33.44
C PRO A 81 -23.26 12.26 34.85
N PRO A 82 -23.59 13.24 35.70
CA PRO A 82 -24.08 12.97 37.06
C PRO A 82 -25.28 12.03 37.10
N GLY A 83 -25.17 10.97 37.91
CA GLY A 83 -26.21 9.95 38.06
C GLY A 83 -26.11 8.77 37.09
N ASN A 84 -25.10 8.76 36.22
CA ASN A 84 -24.76 7.67 35.32
C ASN A 84 -23.38 7.08 35.68
N SER A 85 -23.16 5.81 35.38
CA SER A 85 -21.86 5.16 35.53
C SER A 85 -21.74 3.97 34.58
N TRP A 86 -20.52 3.66 34.14
CA TRP A 86 -20.25 2.43 33.43
C TRP A 86 -18.89 1.86 33.84
N SER A 87 -18.67 0.58 33.57
CA SER A 87 -17.37 -0.05 33.70
C SER A 87 -17.18 -1.05 32.58
N ALA A 88 -16.04 -1.00 31.91
CA ALA A 88 -15.60 -2.08 31.03
C ALA A 88 -15.31 -3.31 31.88
N VAL A 89 -15.78 -4.48 31.45
CA VAL A 89 -15.61 -5.75 32.16
C VAL A 89 -15.10 -6.79 31.17
N PHE A 90 -13.93 -7.36 31.46
CA PHE A 90 -13.26 -8.33 30.59
C PHE A 90 -12.41 -9.26 31.44
N ASP A 91 -11.92 -10.35 30.83
CA ASP A 91 -10.97 -11.23 31.49
C ASP A 91 -9.56 -10.67 31.35
N ASP A 92 -8.86 -10.53 32.47
CA ASP A 92 -7.44 -10.19 32.55
C ASP A 92 -6.66 -11.11 31.59
N PRO A 93 -5.95 -10.58 30.59
CA PRO A 93 -5.33 -11.42 29.58
C PRO A 93 -4.13 -12.21 30.12
N GLU A 94 -3.51 -11.80 31.23
CA GLU A 94 -2.40 -12.53 31.88
C GLU A 94 -2.91 -13.58 32.87
N THR A 95 -3.99 -13.30 33.60
CA THR A 95 -4.43 -14.16 34.71
C THR A 95 -5.71 -14.96 34.45
N GLY A 96 -6.57 -14.49 33.55
CA GLY A 96 -7.91 -15.05 33.29
C GLY A 96 -8.94 -14.74 34.37
N GLY A 97 -8.59 -13.90 35.34
CA GLY A 97 -9.54 -13.37 36.30
C GLY A 97 -10.37 -12.23 35.70
N SER A 98 -11.57 -11.99 36.23
CA SER A 98 -12.38 -10.85 35.78
C SER A 98 -11.80 -9.52 36.26
N VAL A 99 -11.67 -8.56 35.35
CA VAL A 99 -11.26 -7.17 35.58
C VAL A 99 -12.43 -6.25 35.33
N SER A 100 -12.51 -5.18 36.11
CA SER A 100 -13.47 -4.09 35.91
C SER A 100 -12.75 -2.75 35.91
N VAL A 101 -12.85 -2.00 34.81
CA VAL A 101 -12.27 -0.66 34.66
C VAL A 101 -13.40 0.36 34.73
N PRO A 102 -13.60 1.03 35.88
CA PRO A 102 -14.69 1.97 36.06
C PRO A 102 -14.43 3.28 35.34
N GLY A 103 -15.44 3.77 34.61
CA GLY A 103 -15.39 5.08 33.96
C GLY A 103 -14.33 5.19 32.87
N LEU A 104 -14.11 4.11 32.09
CA LEU A 104 -13.24 4.15 30.92
C LEU A 104 -13.75 5.22 29.94
N GLU A 105 -12.85 6.08 29.49
CA GLU A 105 -13.12 7.11 28.49
C GLU A 105 -12.40 6.72 27.21
N LEU A 106 -13.08 6.87 26.07
CA LEU A 106 -12.56 6.54 24.74
C LEU A 106 -12.72 7.73 23.81
N ALA A 107 -11.73 8.01 22.98
CA ALA A 107 -11.85 9.00 21.92
C ALA A 107 -12.84 8.56 20.82
N VAL A 108 -13.11 9.47 19.88
CA VAL A 108 -13.82 9.12 18.63
C VAL A 108 -12.98 8.09 17.88
N GLY A 109 -13.63 7.07 17.31
CA GLY A 109 -13.00 5.96 16.59
C GLY A 109 -12.32 4.91 17.47
N GLU A 110 -11.88 5.30 18.67
CA GLU A 110 -11.05 4.45 19.52
C GLU A 110 -11.74 3.16 19.96
N VAL A 111 -11.11 2.01 19.74
CA VAL A 111 -11.45 0.68 20.25
C VAL A 111 -10.29 0.20 21.12
N ARG A 112 -10.50 0.08 22.43
CA ARG A 112 -9.41 -0.22 23.39
C ARG A 112 -9.25 -1.73 23.57
N VAL A 113 -8.08 -2.27 23.27
CA VAL A 113 -7.80 -3.72 23.41
C VAL A 113 -6.67 -3.96 24.40
N TYR A 114 -6.99 -4.55 25.55
CA TYR A 114 -6.00 -4.95 26.55
C TYR A 114 -5.34 -6.27 26.17
N LEU A 115 -4.03 -6.28 26.07
CA LEU A 115 -3.25 -7.44 25.62
C LEU A 115 -2.45 -8.07 26.76
N GLY A 116 -2.30 -9.39 26.68
CA GLY A 116 -1.45 -10.19 27.55
C GLY A 116 -1.36 -11.63 27.05
N ALA A 117 -0.57 -12.45 27.73
CA ALA A 117 -0.42 -13.85 27.35
C ALA A 117 -0.36 -14.74 28.58
N ARG A 118 -0.95 -15.93 28.49
CA ARG A 118 -0.92 -16.90 29.59
C ARG A 118 -0.95 -18.31 29.07
N ALA A 119 -0.62 -19.28 29.91
CA ALA A 119 -0.85 -20.68 29.56
C ALA A 119 -2.36 -20.96 29.53
N ILE A 120 -2.96 -21.01 28.35
CA ILE A 120 -4.40 -21.26 28.16
C ILE A 120 -4.71 -22.77 28.23
N GLY A 121 -3.82 -23.57 27.63
CA GLY A 121 -3.92 -25.03 27.61
C GLY A 121 -4.85 -25.57 26.53
N GLY A 122 -4.68 -26.86 26.20
CA GLY A 122 -5.43 -27.49 25.11
C GLY A 122 -4.90 -27.07 23.73
N SER A 123 -5.81 -26.88 22.78
CA SER A 123 -5.51 -26.41 21.42
C SER A 123 -5.91 -24.95 21.18
N THR A 124 -6.35 -24.24 22.22
CA THR A 124 -6.77 -22.84 22.13
C THR A 124 -5.54 -21.94 22.11
N LEU A 125 -5.44 -21.11 21.08
CA LEU A 125 -4.30 -20.22 20.84
C LEU A 125 -4.56 -18.78 21.29
N GLY A 126 -5.82 -18.34 21.27
CA GLY A 126 -6.28 -17.03 21.66
C GLY A 126 -7.62 -17.10 22.38
N ILE A 127 -7.90 -16.11 23.22
CA ILE A 127 -9.22 -15.88 23.82
C ILE A 127 -9.46 -14.36 23.88
N ALA A 128 -10.47 -13.91 23.15
CA ALA A 128 -11.06 -12.59 23.30
C ALA A 128 -12.11 -12.54 24.42
N SER A 129 -12.18 -11.43 25.14
CA SER A 129 -13.18 -11.17 26.17
C SER A 129 -13.68 -9.74 26.11
N THR A 130 -15.00 -9.54 26.13
CA THR A 130 -15.62 -8.21 26.15
C THR A 130 -16.93 -8.25 26.94
N GLY A 131 -17.23 -7.13 27.59
CA GLY A 131 -18.38 -6.97 28.47
C GLY A 131 -18.40 -5.61 29.15
N TYR A 132 -19.52 -5.30 29.80
CA TYR A 132 -19.69 -4.04 30.52
C TYR A 132 -20.71 -4.15 31.64
N SER A 133 -20.64 -3.22 32.59
CA SER A 133 -21.71 -2.96 33.56
C SER A 133 -22.11 -1.48 33.48
N LEU A 134 -23.41 -1.19 33.53
CA LEU A 134 -23.95 0.15 33.27
C LEU A 134 -25.06 0.49 34.29
N SER A 135 -25.08 1.74 34.74
CA SER A 135 -26.21 2.35 35.45
C SER A 135 -26.53 3.68 34.79
N TYR A 136 -27.81 3.90 34.49
CA TYR A 136 -28.25 5.09 33.78
C TYR A 136 -29.60 5.60 34.28
N ASN A 137 -29.83 6.90 34.14
CA ASN A 137 -31.12 7.56 34.43
C ASN A 137 -31.84 8.06 33.16
N ASN A 138 -31.20 7.99 32.00
CA ASN A 138 -31.76 8.26 30.68
C ASN A 138 -31.17 7.30 29.62
N THR A 139 -31.85 7.17 28.47
CA THR A 139 -31.42 6.29 27.38
C THR A 139 -30.22 6.84 26.62
N ASP A 140 -30.02 8.15 26.57
CA ASP A 140 -28.88 8.78 25.87
C ASP A 140 -27.52 8.24 26.35
N TRP A 141 -27.39 7.94 27.65
CA TRP A 141 -26.15 7.36 28.19
C TRP A 141 -25.95 5.89 27.80
N LEU A 142 -27.04 5.12 27.67
CA LEU A 142 -26.97 3.76 27.14
C LEU A 142 -26.45 3.79 25.69
N ASP A 143 -27.02 4.66 24.86
CA ASP A 143 -26.65 4.79 23.45
C ASP A 143 -25.19 5.26 23.30
N THR A 144 -24.74 6.17 24.16
CA THR A 144 -23.34 6.64 24.16
C THR A 144 -22.34 5.50 24.39
N VAL A 145 -22.62 4.61 25.35
CA VAL A 145 -21.68 3.54 25.73
C VAL A 145 -21.81 2.31 24.81
N VAL A 146 -23.03 1.93 24.43
CA VAL A 146 -23.30 0.66 23.73
C VAL A 146 -23.32 0.85 22.22
N LEU A 147 -23.98 1.90 21.73
CA LEU A 147 -24.14 2.13 20.29
C LEU A 147 -23.05 3.04 19.73
N ARG A 148 -22.45 3.90 20.56
CA ARG A 148 -21.42 4.86 20.16
C ARG A 148 -21.79 5.64 18.89
N GLY A 149 -23.03 6.15 18.84
CA GLY A 149 -23.51 6.95 17.71
C GLY A 149 -24.03 6.15 16.51
N GLN A 150 -23.96 4.82 16.54
CA GLN A 150 -24.57 3.95 15.54
C GLN A 150 -26.11 3.94 15.70
N ILE A 151 -26.86 4.01 14.59
CA ILE A 151 -28.32 4.15 14.61
C ILE A 151 -28.98 3.11 13.70
N GLY A 152 -29.66 2.15 14.31
CA GLY A 152 -30.46 1.15 13.60
C GLY A 152 -30.52 -0.17 14.37
N ASP A 153 -31.57 -0.96 14.15
CA ASP A 153 -31.76 -2.24 14.85
C ASP A 153 -30.74 -3.32 14.41
N ASN A 154 -29.99 -3.05 13.34
CA ASN A 154 -29.01 -3.95 12.74
C ASN A 154 -27.58 -3.40 12.80
N GLU A 155 -27.32 -2.31 13.54
CA GLU A 155 -25.99 -1.71 13.62
C GLU A 155 -25.15 -2.37 14.72
N GLN A 156 -23.85 -2.48 14.47
CA GLN A 156 -22.89 -3.03 15.43
C GLN A 156 -21.96 -1.94 15.96
N SER A 157 -21.51 -2.11 17.20
CA SER A 157 -20.52 -1.24 17.81
C SER A 157 -19.69 -2.01 18.83
N THR A 158 -18.59 -1.41 19.28
CA THR A 158 -17.76 -1.96 20.34
C THR A 158 -17.01 -0.85 21.07
N TRP A 159 -16.76 -1.05 22.36
CA TRP A 159 -15.78 -0.26 23.11
C TRP A 159 -14.38 -0.89 23.02
N GLY A 160 -14.30 -2.18 22.68
CA GLY A 160 -13.11 -3.01 22.73
C GLY A 160 -13.24 -4.20 23.68
N GLY A 161 -12.13 -4.60 24.29
CA GLY A 161 -12.06 -5.81 25.11
C GLY A 161 -10.65 -6.15 25.54
N SER A 162 -10.41 -7.43 25.79
CA SER A 162 -9.07 -7.99 25.96
C SER A 162 -8.84 -9.18 25.05
N ILE A 163 -7.58 -9.45 24.73
CA ILE A 163 -7.14 -10.66 24.03
C ILE A 163 -6.00 -11.30 24.81
N SER A 164 -6.16 -12.58 25.13
CA SER A 164 -5.15 -13.41 25.77
C SER A 164 -4.58 -14.41 24.76
N PHE A 165 -3.27 -14.42 24.56
CA PHE A 165 -2.60 -15.41 23.70
C PHE A 165 -1.98 -16.54 24.53
N ASP A 166 -1.93 -17.75 23.97
CA ASP A 166 -1.30 -18.88 24.64
C ASP A 166 0.22 -18.70 24.71
N SER A 167 0.74 -18.49 25.92
CA SER A 167 2.17 -18.33 26.16
C SER A 167 2.94 -19.66 26.08
N SER A 168 2.24 -20.79 25.95
CA SER A 168 2.84 -22.14 25.97
C SER A 168 3.10 -22.75 24.59
N THR A 169 2.73 -22.04 23.52
CA THR A 169 2.89 -22.50 22.14
C THR A 169 4.04 -21.80 21.41
N SER A 170 4.41 -22.32 20.24
CA SER A 170 5.43 -21.74 19.38
C SER A 170 4.79 -20.75 18.40
N TRP A 171 5.19 -19.50 18.47
CA TRP A 171 4.66 -18.42 17.63
C TRP A 171 5.59 -18.05 16.48
N HIS A 172 4.99 -17.52 15.42
CA HIS A 172 5.62 -16.78 14.33
C HIS A 172 5.08 -15.34 14.35
N PHE A 173 5.98 -14.38 14.22
CA PHE A 173 5.67 -12.95 14.28
C PHE A 173 6.04 -12.19 12.99
N GLY A 174 6.78 -12.83 12.08
CA GLY A 174 7.34 -12.16 10.91
C GLY A 174 6.31 -11.93 9.79
N GLU A 175 6.71 -11.18 8.77
CA GLU A 175 5.89 -10.93 7.57
C GLU A 175 5.91 -12.10 6.59
N ALA A 176 7.03 -12.82 6.48
CA ALA A 176 7.09 -14.04 5.67
C ALA A 176 6.11 -15.11 6.16
N GLU A 177 5.77 -16.07 5.30
CA GLU A 177 4.97 -17.24 5.68
C GLU A 177 5.59 -17.98 6.89
N PRO A 178 4.77 -18.45 7.84
CA PRO A 178 5.26 -19.22 8.98
C PRO A 178 5.94 -20.49 8.50
N SER A 179 7.08 -20.84 9.10
CA SER A 179 7.81 -22.07 8.75
C SER A 179 7.61 -23.18 9.79
N GLY A 180 7.62 -24.43 9.36
CA GLY A 180 7.58 -25.58 10.26
C GLY A 180 6.24 -25.72 11.00
N SER A 181 6.29 -25.94 12.32
CA SER A 181 5.11 -26.17 13.18
C SER A 181 4.77 -24.97 14.07
N GLN A 182 5.07 -23.75 13.62
CA GLN A 182 4.74 -22.51 14.34
C GLN A 182 3.29 -22.09 14.07
N ASN A 183 2.64 -21.47 15.05
CA ASN A 183 1.36 -20.78 14.89
C ASN A 183 1.61 -19.32 14.52
N ASP A 184 0.83 -18.78 13.58
CA ASP A 184 0.96 -17.38 13.14
C ASP A 184 0.20 -16.45 14.08
N LEU A 185 0.89 -15.51 14.73
CA LEU A 185 0.25 -14.57 15.66
C LEU A 185 -0.74 -13.65 14.93
N TYR A 186 -0.38 -13.21 13.73
CA TYR A 186 -1.23 -12.36 12.89
C TYR A 186 -2.59 -13.02 12.62
N SER A 187 -2.59 -14.28 12.19
CA SER A 187 -3.81 -15.05 11.92
C SER A 187 -4.70 -15.20 13.16
N VAL A 188 -4.11 -15.51 14.32
CA VAL A 188 -4.87 -15.64 15.57
C VAL A 188 -5.40 -14.28 16.02
N ALA A 189 -4.60 -13.21 15.90
CA ALA A 189 -5.04 -11.87 16.25
C ALA A 189 -6.24 -11.41 15.40
N LEU A 190 -6.24 -11.63 14.08
CA LEU A 190 -7.39 -11.37 13.23
C LEU A 190 -8.65 -12.09 13.72
N HIS A 191 -8.51 -13.38 14.05
CA HIS A 191 -9.61 -14.18 14.57
C HIS A 191 -10.20 -13.60 15.86
N GLU A 192 -9.35 -13.30 16.85
CA GLU A 192 -9.78 -12.79 18.15
C GLU A 192 -10.36 -11.37 18.06
N LEU A 193 -9.83 -10.52 17.16
CA LEU A 193 -10.43 -9.23 16.86
C LEU A 193 -11.85 -9.40 16.32
N GLY A 194 -12.11 -10.38 15.45
CA GLY A 194 -13.45 -10.67 14.95
C GLY A 194 -14.49 -10.90 16.06
N HIS A 195 -14.10 -11.51 17.18
CA HIS A 195 -14.96 -11.62 18.36
C HIS A 195 -15.25 -10.27 19.00
N LEU A 196 -14.25 -9.39 19.14
CA LEU A 196 -14.43 -8.03 19.69
C LEU A 196 -15.29 -7.13 18.79
N PHE A 197 -15.29 -7.41 17.48
CA PHE A 197 -16.11 -6.74 16.47
C PHE A 197 -17.50 -7.37 16.29
N GLY A 198 -17.84 -8.39 17.07
CA GLY A 198 -19.22 -8.88 17.18
C GLY A 198 -19.50 -10.24 16.55
N ILE A 199 -18.52 -10.93 15.96
CA ILE A 199 -18.75 -12.31 15.51
C ILE A 199 -18.57 -13.25 16.70
N ALA A 200 -19.62 -13.33 17.54
CA ALA A 200 -19.63 -14.12 18.75
C ALA A 200 -21.06 -14.50 19.16
N ASN A 201 -21.20 -15.65 19.84
CA ASN A 201 -22.48 -16.10 20.40
C ASN A 201 -22.78 -15.40 21.74
N GLN A 202 -23.00 -14.09 21.68
CA GLN A 202 -23.36 -13.28 22.83
C GLN A 202 -24.79 -12.74 22.68
N VAL A 203 -25.59 -12.82 23.74
CA VAL A 203 -26.98 -12.34 23.73
C VAL A 203 -27.00 -10.83 23.53
N GLY A 204 -27.74 -10.37 22.52
CA GLY A 204 -27.84 -8.94 22.16
C GLY A 204 -26.83 -8.48 21.11
N ASN A 205 -25.97 -9.39 20.62
CA ASN A 205 -25.08 -9.15 19.50
C ASN A 205 -25.82 -9.38 18.16
N THR A 206 -25.63 -8.50 17.18
CA THR A 206 -26.29 -8.55 15.88
C THR A 206 -25.97 -9.84 15.10
N TRP A 207 -24.79 -10.44 15.31
CA TRP A 207 -24.47 -11.77 14.77
C TRP A 207 -25.54 -12.81 15.09
N THR A 208 -26.01 -12.85 16.34
CA THR A 208 -27.00 -13.84 16.79
C THR A 208 -28.38 -13.64 16.15
N ASN A 209 -28.68 -12.44 15.62
CA ASN A 209 -29.92 -12.18 14.86
C ASN A 209 -29.97 -12.95 13.54
N TYR A 210 -28.80 -13.30 13.00
CA TYR A 210 -28.67 -14.04 11.75
C TYR A 210 -28.39 -15.53 11.94
N VAL A 211 -28.17 -16.00 13.18
CA VAL A 211 -27.93 -17.41 13.46
C VAL A 211 -29.25 -18.13 13.75
N LYS A 212 -29.59 -19.11 12.91
CA LYS A 212 -30.85 -19.88 13.01
C LYS A 212 -30.59 -21.38 13.09
N PRO A 213 -31.33 -22.14 13.92
CA PRO A 213 -31.29 -23.59 13.83
C PRO A 213 -31.90 -24.07 12.50
N LEU A 214 -31.51 -25.26 12.01
CA LEU A 214 -32.04 -25.88 10.79
C LEU A 214 -33.58 -25.79 10.69
N ALA A 215 -34.29 -26.00 11.80
CA ALA A 215 -35.75 -26.00 11.87
C ALA A 215 -36.40 -24.65 11.55
N GLU A 216 -35.64 -23.55 11.63
CA GLU A 216 -36.11 -22.18 11.35
C GLU A 216 -35.73 -21.70 9.93
N LEU A 217 -34.93 -22.47 9.19
CA LEU A 217 -34.63 -22.21 7.79
C LEU A 217 -35.85 -22.52 6.89
N SER A 218 -35.98 -21.85 5.76
CA SER A 218 -36.97 -22.18 4.73
C SER A 218 -36.69 -23.55 4.10
N GLY A 219 -37.69 -24.18 3.47
CA GLY A 219 -37.50 -25.49 2.84
C GLY A 219 -36.43 -25.51 1.73
N ALA A 220 -36.24 -24.38 1.03
CA ALA A 220 -35.19 -24.23 0.03
C ALA A 220 -33.80 -24.15 0.67
N GLU A 221 -33.66 -23.36 1.74
CA GLU A 221 -32.44 -23.24 2.53
C GLU A 221 -32.06 -24.55 3.21
N GLN A 222 -33.01 -25.26 3.83
CA GLN A 222 -32.79 -26.60 4.39
C GLN A 222 -32.24 -27.57 3.33
N THR A 223 -32.78 -27.51 2.11
CA THR A 223 -32.29 -28.33 1.00
C THR A 223 -30.88 -27.93 0.58
N ALA A 224 -30.57 -26.63 0.54
CA ALA A 224 -29.25 -26.12 0.17
C ALA A 224 -28.14 -26.55 1.15
N VAL A 225 -28.48 -26.76 2.43
CA VAL A 225 -27.56 -27.29 3.46
C VAL A 225 -27.71 -28.80 3.66
N ASN A 226 -28.31 -29.51 2.71
CA ASN A 226 -28.53 -30.96 2.73
C ASN A 226 -29.32 -31.49 3.94
N ASN A 227 -30.12 -30.65 4.60
CA ASN A 227 -30.83 -30.95 5.85
C ASN A 227 -29.89 -31.39 6.99
N GLU A 228 -28.64 -30.96 6.98
CA GLU A 228 -27.69 -31.27 8.05
C GLU A 228 -28.13 -30.59 9.37
N PRO A 229 -28.17 -31.30 10.51
CA PRO A 229 -28.51 -30.69 11.78
C PRO A 229 -27.45 -29.68 12.22
N GLY A 230 -27.87 -28.46 12.53
CA GLY A 230 -26.95 -27.43 13.00
C GLY A 230 -27.59 -26.07 13.17
N TYR A 231 -26.76 -25.10 13.52
CA TYR A 231 -27.07 -23.67 13.44
C TYR A 231 -26.39 -23.09 12.21
N TYR A 232 -27.07 -22.15 11.56
CA TYR A 232 -26.64 -21.57 10.31
C TYR A 232 -26.70 -20.05 10.39
N PHE A 233 -25.63 -19.40 9.96
CA PHE A 233 -25.60 -17.97 9.72
C PHE A 233 -26.34 -17.66 8.42
N THR A 234 -27.26 -16.71 8.48
CA THR A 234 -28.20 -16.34 7.41
C THR A 234 -28.07 -14.88 6.98
N GLY A 235 -26.90 -14.27 7.23
CA GLY A 235 -26.59 -12.94 6.73
C GLY A 235 -26.71 -12.88 5.20
N PRO A 236 -27.47 -11.93 4.63
CA PRO A 236 -27.78 -11.92 3.21
C PRO A 236 -26.55 -11.78 2.30
N LYS A 237 -25.52 -11.02 2.69
CA LYS A 237 -24.29 -10.81 1.91
C LYS A 237 -23.40 -12.05 1.96
N SER A 238 -23.21 -12.63 3.14
CA SER A 238 -22.48 -13.89 3.30
C SER A 238 -23.17 -15.04 2.58
N VAL A 239 -24.50 -15.17 2.65
CA VAL A 239 -25.26 -16.21 1.94
C VAL A 239 -25.19 -16.03 0.42
N ALA A 240 -25.24 -14.79 -0.07
CA ALA A 240 -25.09 -14.51 -1.50
C ALA A 240 -23.70 -14.91 -2.02
N LEU A 241 -22.66 -14.70 -1.21
CA LEU A 241 -21.28 -15.05 -1.52
C LEU A 241 -21.01 -16.56 -1.43
N TYR A 242 -21.49 -17.21 -0.36
CA TYR A 242 -21.29 -18.63 -0.09
C TYR A 242 -22.20 -19.53 -0.94
N GLY A 243 -23.39 -19.05 -1.30
CA GLY A 243 -24.40 -19.75 -2.09
C GLY A 243 -25.45 -20.51 -1.27
N SER A 244 -25.34 -20.54 0.05
CA SER A 244 -26.29 -21.16 0.98
C SER A 244 -26.12 -20.60 2.40
N PRO A 245 -27.05 -20.90 3.34
CA PRO A 245 -26.80 -20.68 4.77
C PRO A 245 -25.53 -21.38 5.26
N ILE A 246 -24.76 -20.71 6.10
CA ILE A 246 -23.39 -21.11 6.43
C ILE A 246 -23.36 -21.78 7.80
N LEU A 247 -22.72 -22.93 7.92
CA LEU A 247 -22.66 -23.66 9.20
C LEU A 247 -21.93 -22.82 10.27
N VAL A 248 -22.51 -22.77 11.47
CA VAL A 248 -21.95 -22.10 12.65
C VAL A 248 -21.43 -23.14 13.64
N GLY A 249 -20.21 -22.94 14.13
CA GLY A 249 -19.55 -23.77 15.13
C GLY A 249 -19.04 -22.91 16.28
N SER A 250 -19.29 -23.31 17.53
CA SER A 250 -18.80 -22.64 18.75
C SER A 250 -19.04 -21.12 18.87
N GLY A 251 -19.94 -20.56 18.04
CA GLY A 251 -20.36 -19.17 18.09
C GLY A 251 -19.85 -18.27 16.97
N HIS A 252 -19.10 -18.81 16.02
CA HIS A 252 -18.61 -18.17 14.79
C HIS A 252 -18.73 -19.19 13.63
N PHE A 253 -18.04 -19.01 12.50
CA PHE A 253 -18.13 -19.98 11.40
C PHE A 253 -17.65 -21.37 11.81
N GLY A 254 -18.30 -22.42 11.30
CA GLY A 254 -17.91 -23.81 11.53
C GLY A 254 -16.61 -24.18 10.81
N ASP A 255 -16.08 -25.37 11.14
CA ASP A 255 -14.90 -25.93 10.46
C ASP A 255 -15.07 -25.98 8.94
N ASP A 256 -13.98 -25.77 8.21
CA ASP A 256 -13.87 -25.87 6.75
C ASP A 256 -14.77 -24.88 5.95
N VAL A 257 -15.39 -23.91 6.62
CA VAL A 257 -16.17 -22.86 5.96
C VAL A 257 -15.23 -21.94 5.17
N GLY A 258 -15.48 -21.80 3.87
CA GLY A 258 -14.66 -20.98 2.97
C GLY A 258 -15.30 -20.74 1.61
N VAL A 259 -14.77 -19.77 0.87
CA VAL A 259 -15.21 -19.42 -0.50
C VAL A 259 -14.01 -19.31 -1.42
N GLY A 260 -14.17 -19.69 -2.69
CA GLY A 260 -13.09 -19.58 -3.68
C GLY A 260 -11.83 -20.41 -3.39
N GLY A 261 -11.90 -21.38 -2.47
CA GLY A 261 -10.75 -22.18 -2.03
C GLY A 261 -9.98 -21.61 -0.83
N GLN A 262 -10.41 -20.46 -0.29
CA GLN A 262 -9.90 -19.88 0.96
C GLN A 262 -10.85 -20.20 2.12
N GLU A 263 -10.30 -20.76 3.20
CA GLU A 263 -11.04 -20.93 4.45
C GLU A 263 -11.15 -19.58 5.18
N ALA A 264 -12.32 -19.29 5.76
CA ALA A 264 -12.57 -18.06 6.49
C ALA A 264 -11.72 -17.97 7.76
N ALA A 265 -11.20 -16.79 8.09
CA ALA A 265 -10.38 -16.55 9.29
C ALA A 265 -11.13 -16.90 10.57
N LEU A 266 -12.46 -16.70 10.59
CA LEU A 266 -13.32 -16.94 11.74
C LEU A 266 -13.87 -18.38 11.84
N THR A 267 -13.18 -19.37 11.25
CA THR A 267 -13.36 -20.78 11.61
C THR A 267 -12.46 -21.14 12.81
N PRO A 268 -12.77 -22.20 13.60
CA PRO A 268 -12.06 -22.47 14.87
C PRO A 268 -10.64 -23.03 14.72
N SER A 269 -10.20 -23.30 13.49
CA SER A 269 -9.01 -24.10 13.20
C SER A 269 -7.97 -23.28 12.45
N LEU A 270 -6.71 -23.39 12.91
CA LEU A 270 -5.53 -22.86 12.23
C LEU A 270 -4.54 -24.01 11.99
N THR A 271 -4.12 -24.18 10.75
CA THR A 271 -3.04 -25.13 10.42
C THR A 271 -1.70 -24.51 10.80
N THR A 272 -0.86 -25.25 11.53
CA THR A 272 0.49 -24.77 11.86
C THR A 272 1.33 -24.61 10.59
N GLY A 273 2.20 -23.60 10.53
CA GLY A 273 3.04 -23.35 9.36
C GLY A 273 2.31 -22.69 8.20
N THR A 274 1.12 -22.12 8.43
CA THR A 274 0.34 -21.39 7.42
C THR A 274 -0.16 -20.08 8.00
N ARG A 275 -0.23 -19.04 7.18
CA ARG A 275 -1.00 -17.83 7.46
C ARG A 275 -2.45 -17.97 6.99
N LYS A 276 -3.37 -17.37 7.75
CA LYS A 276 -4.80 -17.35 7.49
C LYS A 276 -5.34 -15.91 7.61
N PRO A 277 -5.37 -15.17 6.50
CA PRO A 277 -5.90 -13.80 6.44
C PRO A 277 -7.44 -13.81 6.51
N MET A 278 -8.02 -12.63 6.80
CA MET A 278 -9.47 -12.43 6.65
C MET A 278 -9.89 -12.75 5.21
N SER A 279 -11.00 -13.46 5.06
CA SER A 279 -11.56 -13.82 3.75
C SER A 279 -12.68 -12.88 3.35
N PRO A 280 -13.07 -12.86 2.06
CA PRO A 280 -14.29 -12.19 1.61
C PRO A 280 -15.54 -12.59 2.40
N LEU A 281 -15.58 -13.81 2.95
CA LEU A 281 -16.70 -14.27 3.77
C LEU A 281 -16.72 -13.65 5.17
N ASP A 282 -15.54 -13.45 5.78
CA ASP A 282 -15.42 -12.79 7.08
C ASP A 282 -15.86 -11.32 6.98
N TRP A 283 -15.43 -10.64 5.92
CA TRP A 283 -15.83 -9.25 5.64
C TRP A 283 -17.33 -9.13 5.34
N ALA A 284 -17.88 -10.04 4.53
CA ALA A 284 -19.32 -10.07 4.27
C ALA A 284 -20.13 -10.30 5.56
N ALA A 285 -19.61 -11.09 6.50
CA ALA A 285 -20.26 -11.30 7.79
C ALA A 285 -20.23 -10.04 8.66
N LEU A 286 -19.10 -9.34 8.75
CA LEU A 286 -19.02 -8.05 9.45
C LEU A 286 -20.02 -7.04 8.86
N ASP A 287 -20.15 -7.02 7.55
CA ASP A 287 -21.10 -6.17 6.84
C ASP A 287 -22.57 -6.56 7.09
N ASP A 288 -22.88 -7.86 7.12
CA ASP A 288 -24.22 -8.35 7.46
C ASP A 288 -24.64 -8.00 8.89
N ILE A 289 -23.69 -7.98 9.83
CA ILE A 289 -23.96 -7.70 11.24
C ILE A 289 -23.97 -6.20 11.56
N GLY A 290 -23.76 -5.32 10.58
CA GLY A 290 -23.94 -3.88 10.75
C GLY A 290 -22.68 -3.06 10.88
N TRP A 291 -21.55 -3.52 10.34
CA TRP A 291 -20.42 -2.64 10.05
C TRP A 291 -20.51 -2.15 8.60
N GLU A 292 -20.24 -0.87 8.38
CA GLU A 292 -19.92 -0.32 7.06
C GLU A 292 -18.53 -0.80 6.63
N VAL A 293 -18.49 -2.01 6.06
CA VAL A 293 -17.26 -2.56 5.50
C VAL A 293 -17.06 -1.96 4.12
N SER A 294 -15.94 -1.26 3.93
CA SER A 294 -15.53 -0.80 2.61
C SER A 294 -15.54 -2.00 1.65
N ALA A 295 -16.21 -1.83 0.51
CA ALA A 295 -16.07 -2.76 -0.61
C ALA A 295 -14.69 -2.59 -1.30
N GLU A 296 -13.84 -1.75 -0.72
CA GLU A 296 -12.55 -1.36 -1.25
C GLU A 296 -11.50 -2.36 -0.81
N PHE A 297 -10.74 -2.83 -1.78
CA PHE A 297 -9.68 -3.81 -1.61
C PHE A 297 -8.53 -3.09 -0.88
N VAL A 298 -8.44 -3.21 0.42
CA VAL A 298 -7.38 -2.54 1.19
C VAL A 298 -6.14 -3.42 1.24
N SER A 299 -5.49 -3.49 0.08
CA SER A 299 -4.04 -3.42 -0.09
C SER A 299 -3.80 -2.87 -1.51
N GLN A 300 -2.61 -2.36 -1.80
CA GLN A 300 -2.36 -1.54 -2.98
C GLN A 300 -2.59 -2.34 -4.28
N ASP A 301 -3.68 -2.04 -4.97
CA ASP A 301 -4.16 -2.84 -6.10
C ASP A 301 -3.28 -2.63 -7.34
N LEU A 302 -2.49 -3.64 -7.68
CA LEU A 302 -1.91 -3.76 -9.01
C LEU A 302 -3.03 -3.94 -10.04
N VAL A 303 -3.10 -3.05 -11.05
CA VAL A 303 -4.13 -3.15 -12.09
C VAL A 303 -3.55 -3.68 -13.40
N ALA A 304 -3.86 -4.93 -13.74
CA ALA A 304 -3.41 -5.56 -14.97
C ALA A 304 -4.39 -5.36 -16.13
N LEU A 305 -3.88 -5.00 -17.32
CA LEU A 305 -4.64 -4.96 -18.57
C LEU A 305 -4.26 -6.13 -19.47
N ASN A 306 -5.23 -6.93 -19.89
CA ASN A 306 -4.96 -7.96 -20.89
C ASN A 306 -5.12 -7.42 -22.33
N GLY A 307 -4.61 -8.18 -23.31
CA GLY A 307 -4.71 -7.82 -24.73
C GLY A 307 -6.14 -7.76 -25.31
N THR A 308 -7.17 -8.08 -24.53
CA THR A 308 -8.59 -7.91 -24.90
C THR A 308 -9.24 -6.68 -24.25
N GLY A 309 -8.49 -5.89 -23.48
CA GLY A 309 -8.97 -4.66 -22.85
C GLY A 309 -9.65 -4.87 -21.50
N GLN A 310 -9.47 -6.02 -20.85
CA GLN A 310 -10.01 -6.30 -19.52
C GLN A 310 -9.00 -5.91 -18.45
N TRP A 311 -9.50 -5.25 -17.41
CA TRP A 311 -8.74 -4.81 -16.24
C TRP A 311 -8.96 -5.76 -15.07
N TYR A 312 -7.87 -6.08 -14.37
CA TYR A 312 -7.87 -6.95 -13.20
C TYR A 312 -7.17 -6.25 -12.04
N ALA A 313 -7.78 -6.23 -10.86
CA ALA A 313 -7.08 -5.87 -9.64
C ALA A 313 -6.43 -7.11 -9.05
N ILE A 314 -5.25 -6.92 -8.47
CA ILE A 314 -4.50 -7.93 -7.74
C ILE A 314 -4.20 -7.37 -6.36
N SER A 315 -4.78 -8.00 -5.34
CA SER A 315 -4.58 -7.63 -3.93
C SER A 315 -3.89 -8.77 -3.18
N ASP A 316 -3.03 -8.43 -2.22
CA ASP A 316 -2.58 -9.33 -1.16
C ASP A 316 -3.44 -9.17 0.10
N GLU A 317 -4.20 -10.20 0.41
CA GLU A 317 -4.76 -10.32 1.75
C GLU A 317 -3.86 -11.33 2.48
N GLY A 318 -2.77 -10.85 3.10
CA GLY A 318 -1.91 -11.65 3.98
C GLY A 318 -1.34 -12.95 3.41
N GLY A 319 -0.65 -12.88 2.26
CA GLY A 319 0.08 -14.01 1.65
C GLY A 319 -0.68 -14.78 0.56
N ALA A 320 -1.96 -14.46 0.32
CA ALA A 320 -2.74 -14.97 -0.80
C ALA A 320 -3.07 -13.83 -1.78
N ALA A 321 -2.64 -13.98 -3.03
CA ALA A 321 -2.94 -13.02 -4.09
C ALA A 321 -4.30 -13.31 -4.74
N PHE A 322 -5.19 -12.32 -4.76
CA PHE A 322 -6.51 -12.39 -5.37
C PHE A 322 -6.52 -11.67 -6.71
N VAL A 323 -6.93 -12.37 -7.78
CA VAL A 323 -7.10 -11.75 -9.11
C VAL A 323 -8.59 -11.62 -9.41
N ARG A 324 -9.09 -10.38 -9.51
CA ARG A 324 -10.49 -10.11 -9.87
C ARG A 324 -10.56 -9.21 -11.08
N GLN A 325 -11.41 -9.55 -12.06
CA GLN A 325 -11.71 -8.61 -13.14
C GLN A 325 -12.46 -7.41 -12.56
N VAL A 326 -11.86 -6.23 -12.63
CA VAL A 326 -12.41 -4.97 -12.10
C VAL A 326 -12.97 -4.07 -13.18
N GLY A 327 -12.69 -4.33 -14.45
CA GLY A 327 -13.22 -3.50 -15.51
C GLY A 327 -12.97 -4.03 -16.90
N SER A 328 -13.46 -3.30 -17.89
CA SER A 328 -13.08 -3.50 -19.27
C SER A 328 -13.23 -2.21 -20.04
N TRP A 329 -12.24 -1.91 -20.87
CA TRP A 329 -12.36 -0.90 -21.89
C TRP A 329 -13.31 -1.32 -23.00
N ALA A 330 -13.80 -0.33 -23.74
CA ALA A 330 -14.65 -0.56 -24.89
C ALA A 330 -13.93 -1.46 -25.93
N PRO A 331 -14.56 -2.56 -26.37
CA PRO A 331 -13.97 -3.45 -27.36
C PRO A 331 -13.83 -2.75 -28.71
N GLY A 332 -12.77 -3.09 -29.46
CA GLY A 332 -12.51 -2.53 -30.81
C GLY A 332 -11.94 -1.10 -30.81
N VAL A 333 -11.54 -0.58 -29.66
CA VAL A 333 -10.78 0.67 -29.53
C VAL A 333 -9.28 0.37 -29.50
N THR A 334 -8.50 1.14 -30.26
CA THR A 334 -7.05 1.17 -30.10
C THR A 334 -6.71 2.16 -29.01
N TRP A 335 -6.24 1.66 -27.88
CA TRP A 335 -5.80 2.48 -26.76
C TRP A 335 -4.30 2.77 -26.89
N GLY A 336 -3.92 3.99 -26.57
CA GLY A 336 -2.54 4.43 -26.49
C GLY A 336 -2.33 5.25 -25.23
N ASN A 337 -1.06 5.46 -24.87
CA ASN A 337 -0.69 6.26 -23.70
C ASN A 337 -1.38 5.78 -22.42
N VAL A 338 -1.35 4.47 -22.20
CA VAL A 338 -1.90 3.86 -20.99
C VAL A 338 -0.90 4.07 -19.87
N THR A 339 -1.33 4.73 -18.81
CA THR A 339 -0.51 5.05 -17.64
C THR A 339 -1.42 5.28 -16.45
N VAL A 340 -0.85 5.76 -15.36
CA VAL A 340 -1.49 5.90 -14.05
C VAL A 340 -1.13 7.23 -13.42
N GLY A 341 -1.91 7.61 -12.43
CA GLY A 341 -1.70 8.78 -11.59
C GLY A 341 -2.99 9.15 -10.88
N ASP A 342 -2.89 9.83 -9.75
CA ASP A 342 -4.03 10.37 -9.03
C ASP A 342 -4.65 11.56 -9.79
N PHE A 343 -5.59 11.31 -10.70
CA PHE A 343 -6.17 12.37 -11.54
C PHE A 343 -7.28 13.12 -10.81
N ASP A 344 -7.86 12.55 -9.75
CA ASP A 344 -8.98 13.14 -9.00
C ASP A 344 -8.61 13.79 -7.65
N GLY A 345 -7.40 13.49 -7.16
CA GLY A 345 -6.81 14.02 -5.94
C GLY A 345 -7.27 13.28 -4.68
N ASP A 346 -7.72 12.03 -4.81
CA ASP A 346 -8.18 11.22 -3.68
C ASP A 346 -7.03 10.46 -2.96
N GLY A 347 -5.80 10.60 -3.47
CA GLY A 347 -4.61 9.92 -2.96
C GLY A 347 -4.41 8.51 -3.51
N VAL A 348 -5.21 8.08 -4.48
CA VAL A 348 -5.13 6.79 -5.15
C VAL A 348 -4.88 7.00 -6.64
N ASP A 349 -3.90 6.30 -7.20
CA ASP A 349 -3.67 6.38 -8.63
C ASP A 349 -4.84 5.79 -9.42
N ASP A 350 -5.33 6.54 -10.39
CA ASP A 350 -6.25 6.06 -11.40
C ASP A 350 -5.51 5.51 -12.60
N VAL A 351 -6.26 4.83 -13.48
CA VAL A 351 -5.78 4.47 -14.81
C VAL A 351 -6.23 5.50 -15.83
N ILE A 352 -5.33 6.01 -16.66
CA ILE A 352 -5.69 6.83 -17.81
C ILE A 352 -5.25 6.20 -19.13
N ALA A 353 -6.07 6.37 -20.17
CA ALA A 353 -5.68 6.05 -21.53
C ALA A 353 -6.32 6.97 -22.57
N ARG A 354 -5.63 7.06 -23.71
CA ARG A 354 -6.11 7.79 -24.88
C ARG A 354 -6.73 6.83 -25.88
N ASN A 355 -7.97 7.10 -26.26
CA ASN A 355 -8.61 6.47 -27.40
C ASN A 355 -7.98 7.01 -28.69
N MET A 356 -7.18 6.21 -29.38
CA MET A 356 -6.43 6.64 -30.57
C MET A 356 -7.32 6.91 -31.79
N ASN A 357 -8.57 6.47 -31.78
CA ASN A 357 -9.53 6.72 -32.86
C ASN A 357 -10.16 8.12 -32.75
N THR A 358 -10.40 8.59 -31.52
CA THR A 358 -11.11 9.85 -31.25
C THR A 358 -10.26 10.92 -30.58
N ASN A 359 -9.07 10.56 -30.09
CA ASN A 359 -8.25 11.33 -29.17
C ASN A 359 -8.96 11.75 -27.87
N ALA A 360 -10.00 11.00 -27.48
CA ALA A 360 -10.61 11.13 -26.17
C ALA A 360 -9.71 10.50 -25.10
N TRP A 361 -9.54 11.20 -23.99
CA TRP A 361 -8.93 10.68 -22.78
C TRP A 361 -10.00 10.06 -21.90
N VAL A 362 -9.72 8.87 -21.41
CA VAL A 362 -10.60 8.11 -20.54
C VAL A 362 -9.82 7.75 -19.30
N VAL A 363 -10.36 8.14 -18.15
CA VAL A 363 -9.87 7.74 -16.83
C VAL A 363 -10.77 6.62 -16.33
N GLY A 364 -10.16 5.58 -15.77
CA GLY A 364 -10.80 4.55 -14.98
C GLY A 364 -10.46 4.78 -13.52
N GLU A 365 -11.41 5.36 -12.80
CA GLU A 365 -11.28 5.60 -11.36
C GLU A 365 -11.72 4.37 -10.59
N ARG A 366 -11.19 4.25 -9.38
CA ARG A 366 -11.62 3.23 -8.44
C ARG A 366 -13.08 3.43 -8.03
N SER A 367 -13.76 2.32 -7.78
CA SER A 367 -15.08 2.29 -7.15
C SER A 367 -15.25 1.01 -6.33
N SER A 368 -16.28 1.00 -5.49
CA SER A 368 -16.71 -0.14 -4.67
C SER A 368 -16.96 -1.45 -5.45
N THR A 369 -17.06 -1.43 -6.78
CA THR A 369 -17.30 -2.63 -7.58
C THR A 369 -16.22 -2.90 -8.63
N GLY A 370 -15.22 -2.04 -8.77
CA GLY A 370 -14.17 -2.11 -9.80
C GLY A 370 -13.83 -0.74 -10.37
N LEU A 371 -13.44 -0.67 -11.65
CA LEU A 371 -13.10 0.60 -12.32
C LEU A 371 -14.31 1.22 -13.02
N LEU A 372 -14.54 2.51 -12.77
CA LEU A 372 -15.52 3.33 -13.47
C LEU A 372 -14.84 4.18 -14.52
N PHE A 373 -15.11 3.86 -15.79
CA PHE A 373 -14.52 4.59 -16.91
C PHE A 373 -15.37 5.79 -17.33
N ARG A 374 -14.78 6.97 -17.38
CA ARG A 374 -15.41 8.17 -17.95
C ARG A 374 -14.46 8.89 -18.91
N THR A 375 -15.04 9.56 -19.89
CA THR A 375 -14.27 10.47 -20.75
C THR A 375 -14.02 11.78 -20.02
N VAL A 376 -12.76 12.15 -19.86
CA VAL A 376 -12.33 13.34 -19.11
C VAL A 376 -11.92 14.49 -20.03
N GLY A 377 -11.69 14.24 -21.31
CA GLY A 377 -11.34 15.29 -22.26
C GLY A 377 -11.12 14.76 -23.68
N VAL A 378 -11.04 15.65 -24.66
CA VAL A 378 -10.74 15.30 -26.05
C VAL A 378 -9.68 16.24 -26.61
N TRP A 379 -8.54 15.67 -27.01
CA TRP A 379 -7.46 16.44 -27.61
C TRP A 379 -7.61 16.52 -29.13
N SER A 380 -7.15 17.62 -29.71
CA SER A 380 -7.27 17.84 -31.16
C SER A 380 -6.60 16.72 -31.96
N THR A 381 -7.33 16.20 -32.96
CA THR A 381 -6.82 15.27 -33.97
C THR A 381 -5.99 15.95 -35.06
N ALA A 382 -6.00 17.28 -35.11
CA ALA A 382 -5.21 18.05 -36.07
C ALA A 382 -3.75 18.26 -35.64
N VAL A 383 -3.38 17.86 -34.42
CA VAL A 383 -2.03 18.00 -33.88
C VAL A 383 -1.37 16.62 -33.81
N ALA A 384 -0.17 16.51 -34.38
CA ALA A 384 0.70 15.37 -34.16
C ALA A 384 1.41 15.57 -32.81
N TRP A 385 0.93 14.84 -31.80
CA TRP A 385 1.44 14.91 -30.43
C TRP A 385 2.67 14.02 -30.25
N GLU A 386 3.67 14.55 -29.59
CA GLU A 386 4.94 13.94 -29.24
C GLU A 386 5.22 14.14 -27.75
N ASN A 387 6.08 13.30 -27.17
CA ASN A 387 6.54 13.43 -25.78
C ASN A 387 5.39 13.57 -24.77
N MET A 388 4.38 12.71 -24.89
CA MET A 388 3.28 12.63 -23.93
C MET A 388 3.80 12.10 -22.60
N THR A 389 3.43 12.77 -21.51
CA THR A 389 3.80 12.41 -20.14
C THR A 389 2.69 12.85 -19.17
N VAL A 390 2.67 12.26 -17.98
CA VAL A 390 1.71 12.58 -16.91
C VAL A 390 2.48 12.92 -15.64
N SER A 391 2.06 13.97 -14.96
CA SER A 391 2.63 14.42 -13.68
C SER A 391 1.86 15.62 -13.14
N ASP A 392 2.07 16.02 -11.89
CA ASP A 392 1.48 17.25 -11.36
C ASP A 392 2.27 18.48 -11.85
N PHE A 393 1.90 18.98 -13.03
CA PHE A 393 2.55 20.14 -13.64
C PHE A 393 2.13 21.45 -12.96
N ASN A 394 1.10 21.45 -12.11
CA ASN A 394 0.52 22.68 -11.58
C ASN A 394 0.65 22.83 -10.05
N GLY A 395 1.03 21.76 -9.36
CA GLY A 395 1.28 21.70 -7.92
C GLY A 395 0.02 21.61 -7.07
N ASP A 396 -1.12 21.19 -7.62
CA ASP A 396 -2.39 21.08 -6.89
C ASP A 396 -2.66 19.68 -6.30
N GLY A 397 -1.70 18.76 -6.43
CA GLY A 397 -1.79 17.39 -5.95
C GLY A 397 -2.53 16.46 -6.89
N LYS A 398 -2.92 16.92 -8.08
CA LYS A 398 -3.55 16.08 -9.12
C LYS A 398 -2.63 15.88 -10.29
N VAL A 399 -2.68 14.70 -10.86
CA VAL A 399 -1.89 14.37 -12.05
C VAL A 399 -2.51 15.03 -13.28
N ASP A 400 -1.68 15.74 -14.03
CA ASP A 400 -1.99 16.39 -15.29
C ASP A 400 -1.41 15.59 -16.48
N VAL A 401 -1.80 15.95 -17.71
CA VAL A 401 -1.27 15.34 -18.94
C VAL A 401 -0.57 16.39 -19.81
N ALA A 402 0.73 16.26 -20.06
CA ALA A 402 1.46 17.16 -20.96
C ALA A 402 1.84 16.48 -22.27
N ALA A 403 1.80 17.22 -23.38
CA ALA A 403 2.41 16.79 -24.63
C ALA A 403 2.84 17.97 -25.51
N ARG A 404 3.77 17.68 -26.42
CA ARG A 404 4.29 18.65 -27.38
C ARG A 404 3.72 18.41 -28.77
N GLY A 405 3.27 19.46 -29.44
CA GLY A 405 3.01 19.42 -30.87
C GLY A 405 4.32 19.40 -31.68
N ASN A 406 4.27 18.89 -32.91
CA ASN A 406 5.42 18.90 -33.84
C ASN A 406 5.98 20.31 -34.16
N ASN A 407 5.21 21.37 -33.90
CA ASN A 407 5.63 22.76 -33.98
C ASN A 407 6.34 23.26 -32.70
N GLY A 408 6.60 22.37 -31.75
CA GLY A 408 7.25 22.65 -30.48
C GLY A 408 6.34 23.20 -29.38
N THR A 409 5.05 23.43 -29.63
CA THR A 409 4.10 23.94 -28.62
C THR A 409 3.81 22.88 -27.57
N TRP A 410 4.02 23.21 -26.30
CA TRP A 410 3.62 22.41 -25.15
C TRP A 410 2.20 22.74 -24.73
N VAL A 411 1.39 21.70 -24.60
CA VAL A 411 0.02 21.77 -24.08
C VAL A 411 -0.06 20.87 -22.88
N VAL A 412 -0.63 21.39 -21.79
CA VAL A 412 -0.94 20.67 -20.57
C VAL A 412 -2.45 20.58 -20.46
N GLY A 413 -2.98 19.37 -20.37
CA GLY A 413 -4.33 19.07 -19.93
C GLY A 413 -4.33 19.07 -18.41
N VAL A 414 -4.86 20.14 -17.82
CA VAL A 414 -4.96 20.29 -16.37
C VAL A 414 -6.16 19.51 -15.86
N SER A 415 -5.97 18.63 -14.89
CA SER A 415 -7.05 17.90 -14.23
C SER A 415 -7.69 18.77 -13.15
N ASP A 416 -9.02 18.87 -13.14
CA ASP A 416 -9.76 19.40 -11.99
C ASP A 416 -10.34 18.29 -11.11
N GLY A 417 -10.01 17.04 -11.42
CA GLY A 417 -10.55 15.80 -10.85
C GLY A 417 -11.85 15.32 -11.47
N THR A 418 -12.47 16.10 -12.36
CA THR A 418 -13.62 15.66 -13.16
C THR A 418 -13.30 15.66 -14.65
N GLN A 419 -12.54 16.63 -15.13
CA GLN A 419 -12.17 16.84 -16.52
C GLN A 419 -10.69 17.23 -16.65
N ILE A 420 -10.14 16.98 -17.84
CA ILE A 420 -8.80 17.38 -18.25
C ILE A 420 -8.93 18.45 -19.34
N ALA A 421 -8.63 19.70 -18.97
CA ALA A 421 -8.77 20.87 -19.82
C ALA A 421 -7.42 21.31 -20.42
N THR A 422 -7.30 21.32 -21.75
CA THR A 422 -6.05 21.67 -22.42
C THR A 422 -5.76 23.17 -22.41
N THR A 423 -4.57 23.54 -21.95
CA THR A 423 -4.02 24.89 -21.95
C THR A 423 -2.63 24.89 -22.59
N VAL A 424 -2.31 25.92 -23.38
CA VAL A 424 -0.96 26.10 -23.92
C VAL A 424 -0.06 26.65 -22.82
N TYR A 425 0.95 25.88 -22.41
CA TYR A 425 1.89 26.29 -21.37
C TYR A 425 3.11 27.01 -21.94
N GLY A 426 3.56 26.64 -23.14
CA GLY A 426 4.73 27.26 -23.74
C GLY A 426 5.12 26.62 -25.06
N ALA A 427 6.34 26.87 -25.51
CA ALA A 427 6.88 26.20 -26.68
C ALA A 427 8.39 26.06 -26.60
N TRP A 428 8.89 24.91 -27.05
CA TRP A 428 10.28 24.78 -27.49
C TRP A 428 10.39 25.08 -28.97
N THR A 429 11.60 25.41 -29.43
CA THR A 429 11.83 25.52 -30.87
C THR A 429 11.78 24.14 -31.52
N ASP A 430 11.09 24.05 -32.65
CA ASP A 430 11.04 22.90 -33.55
C ASP A 430 12.33 22.72 -34.38
N ALA A 431 13.23 23.70 -34.37
CA ALA A 431 14.52 23.64 -35.06
C ALA A 431 15.55 22.73 -34.35
N ILE A 432 15.26 22.32 -33.12
CA ILE A 432 16.10 21.42 -32.33
C ILE A 432 15.56 20.00 -32.43
N GLN A 433 16.46 19.06 -32.69
CA GLN A 433 16.17 17.64 -32.49
C GLN A 433 16.26 17.33 -30.99
N TRP A 434 15.11 17.31 -30.34
CA TRP A 434 14.97 16.99 -28.92
C TRP A 434 15.06 15.48 -28.71
N VAL A 435 15.90 15.08 -27.76
CA VAL A 435 16.02 13.72 -27.25
C VAL A 435 15.96 13.77 -25.73
N ASP A 436 15.72 12.62 -25.09
CA ASP A 436 15.71 12.47 -23.64
C ASP A 436 14.74 13.49 -22.98
N VAL A 437 13.49 13.53 -23.49
CA VAL A 437 12.45 14.45 -22.98
C VAL A 437 11.69 13.76 -21.85
N LEU A 438 11.83 14.28 -20.63
CA LEU A 438 11.36 13.63 -19.40
C LEU A 438 10.68 14.66 -18.47
N PRO A 439 9.63 14.28 -17.72
CA PRO A 439 9.12 15.07 -16.61
C PRO A 439 10.12 15.03 -15.43
N ALA A 440 10.35 16.14 -14.73
CA ALA A 440 11.23 16.17 -13.55
C ALA A 440 10.99 17.43 -12.71
N ASP A 441 10.93 17.35 -11.38
CA ASP A 441 10.99 18.53 -10.49
C ASP A 441 12.45 18.98 -10.30
N ILE A 442 12.98 19.70 -11.30
CA ILE A 442 14.39 20.11 -11.31
C ILE A 442 14.71 21.16 -10.25
N ASN A 443 13.70 21.90 -9.75
CA ASN A 443 13.89 23.02 -8.84
C ASN A 443 13.42 22.76 -7.40
N GLY A 444 12.76 21.62 -7.15
CA GLY A 444 12.26 21.18 -5.86
C GLY A 444 11.11 22.04 -5.33
N ASP A 445 10.31 22.61 -6.24
CA ASP A 445 9.18 23.47 -5.88
C ASP A 445 7.84 22.73 -5.77
N GLY A 446 7.83 21.42 -6.07
CA GLY A 446 6.67 20.55 -6.03
C GLY A 446 5.82 20.59 -7.30
N GLN A 447 6.17 21.41 -8.30
CA GLN A 447 5.58 21.36 -9.63
C GLN A 447 6.53 20.68 -10.57
N VAL A 448 6.04 19.73 -11.35
CA VAL A 448 6.90 18.99 -12.27
C VAL A 448 7.23 19.82 -13.51
N ASP A 449 8.50 19.88 -13.87
CA ASP A 449 9.00 20.51 -15.09
C ASP A 449 9.07 19.52 -16.25
N ILE A 450 9.47 20.01 -17.42
CA ILE A 450 9.89 19.14 -18.53
C ILE A 450 11.32 19.47 -18.94
N ILE A 451 12.20 18.48 -18.92
CA ILE A 451 13.56 18.61 -19.44
C ILE A 451 13.71 17.97 -20.81
N GLY A 452 14.67 18.45 -21.60
CA GLY A 452 15.01 17.86 -22.88
C GLY A 452 16.42 18.23 -23.34
N ARG A 453 17.06 17.31 -24.05
CA ARG A 453 18.42 17.51 -24.55
C ARG A 453 18.41 17.78 -26.05
N ASN A 454 19.16 18.78 -26.46
CA ASN A 454 19.48 18.99 -27.87
C ASN A 454 20.46 17.89 -28.32
N GLN A 455 20.04 17.00 -29.22
CA GLN A 455 20.87 15.86 -29.63
C GLN A 455 22.21 16.27 -30.24
N ASN A 456 22.22 17.33 -31.06
CA ASN A 456 23.39 17.75 -31.82
C ASN A 456 24.30 18.68 -31.03
N ALA A 457 23.69 19.60 -30.27
CA ALA A 457 24.43 20.53 -29.46
C ALA A 457 24.85 19.90 -28.15
N GLY A 458 24.02 19.10 -27.49
CA GLY A 458 24.27 18.54 -26.15
C GLY A 458 23.70 19.37 -24.98
N GLY A 459 23.12 20.53 -25.28
CA GLY A 459 22.52 21.41 -24.27
C GLY A 459 21.22 20.83 -23.70
N TRP A 460 21.12 20.82 -22.38
CA TRP A 460 19.90 20.52 -21.62
C TRP A 460 19.09 21.79 -21.41
N ILE A 461 17.82 21.75 -21.80
CA ILE A 461 16.84 22.80 -21.58
C ILE A 461 15.75 22.25 -20.66
N VAL A 462 15.30 23.09 -19.73
CA VAL A 462 14.12 22.85 -18.92
C VAL A 462 13.03 23.84 -19.35
N ALA A 463 11.81 23.34 -19.51
CA ALA A 463 10.56 24.07 -19.51
C ALA A 463 10.05 24.04 -18.07
N GLU A 464 10.44 25.04 -17.29
CA GLU A 464 10.15 25.14 -15.87
C GLU A 464 8.69 25.53 -15.65
N SER A 465 7.97 24.76 -14.86
CA SER A 465 6.57 25.03 -14.55
C SER A 465 6.43 26.25 -13.65
N GLN A 466 5.33 26.97 -13.86
CA GLN A 466 4.93 28.14 -13.10
C GLN A 466 3.44 28.01 -12.70
N GLY A 467 2.96 26.78 -12.62
CA GLY A 467 1.57 26.41 -12.31
C GLY A 467 0.61 26.53 -13.49
N THR A 468 0.87 27.46 -14.41
CA THR A 468 -0.04 27.79 -15.53
C THR A 468 0.68 28.03 -16.86
N SER A 469 2.01 27.97 -16.86
CA SER A 469 2.85 28.21 -18.03
C SER A 469 4.24 27.61 -17.82
N PHE A 470 5.00 27.46 -18.90
CA PHE A 470 6.40 27.05 -18.87
C PHE A 470 7.34 28.22 -19.17
N THR A 471 8.42 28.33 -18.40
CA THR A 471 9.55 29.21 -18.67
C THR A 471 10.76 28.39 -19.10
N ASN A 472 11.28 28.66 -20.30
CA ASN A 472 12.42 27.90 -20.80
C ASN A 472 13.75 28.49 -20.32
N ARG A 473 14.64 27.65 -19.82
CA ARG A 473 16.05 28.02 -19.57
C ARG A 473 17.02 26.88 -19.86
N THR A 474 18.28 27.23 -20.07
CA THR A 474 19.36 26.24 -20.19
C THR A 474 19.78 25.78 -18.81
N LEU A 475 19.76 24.46 -18.61
CA LEU A 475 20.15 23.81 -17.36
C LEU A 475 21.63 23.43 -17.36
N GLY A 476 22.16 23.01 -18.51
CA GLY A 476 23.55 22.60 -18.62
C GLY A 476 23.87 21.94 -19.95
N TYR A 477 24.93 21.13 -19.96
CA TYR A 477 25.46 20.57 -21.19
C TYR A 477 26.11 19.20 -20.99
N TRP A 478 25.73 18.24 -21.82
CA TRP A 478 26.44 16.99 -22.00
C TRP A 478 27.16 16.97 -23.34
N SER A 479 28.33 16.35 -23.39
CA SER A 479 29.06 16.25 -24.65
C SER A 479 28.24 15.50 -25.70
N PRO A 480 28.00 16.09 -26.90
CA PRO A 480 27.33 15.41 -28.00
C PRO A 480 28.22 14.33 -28.64
N SER A 481 29.51 14.26 -28.26
CA SER A 481 30.43 13.21 -28.72
C SER A 481 30.27 11.90 -27.97
N ILE A 482 29.47 11.86 -26.91
CA ILE A 482 29.20 10.67 -26.11
C ILE A 482 27.83 10.14 -26.52
N THR A 483 27.76 8.85 -26.82
CA THR A 483 26.48 8.16 -26.93
C THR A 483 25.96 7.92 -25.52
N TRP A 484 24.98 8.72 -25.12
CA TRP A 484 24.25 8.55 -23.87
C TRP A 484 23.12 7.55 -24.07
N THR A 485 23.00 6.58 -23.17
CA THR A 485 21.90 5.62 -23.14
C THR A 485 21.31 5.55 -21.74
N ASN A 486 20.08 5.07 -21.63
CA ASN A 486 19.39 4.90 -20.33
C ASN A 486 19.34 6.22 -19.55
N VAL A 487 18.82 7.27 -20.21
CA VAL A 487 18.64 8.57 -19.59
C VAL A 487 17.37 8.53 -18.74
N MET A 488 17.50 8.85 -17.46
CA MET A 488 16.43 8.77 -16.45
C MET A 488 16.55 9.99 -15.53
N VAL A 489 15.51 10.25 -14.76
CA VAL A 489 15.43 11.34 -13.78
C VAL A 489 14.79 10.84 -12.49
N ASP A 490 15.31 11.31 -11.36
CA ASP A 490 14.86 10.98 -10.00
C ASP A 490 15.69 11.77 -8.97
N ASP A 491 15.20 11.92 -7.73
CA ASP A 491 15.97 12.53 -6.63
C ASP A 491 17.07 11.58 -6.16
N PHE A 492 18.30 11.93 -6.50
CA PHE A 492 19.47 11.11 -6.21
C PHE A 492 19.90 11.13 -4.76
N ASN A 493 19.75 12.29 -4.17
CA ASN A 493 20.53 12.72 -3.01
C ASN A 493 19.61 13.22 -1.91
N GLY A 494 18.31 13.01 -2.06
CA GLY A 494 17.26 13.34 -1.09
C GLY A 494 17.17 14.84 -0.83
N ASP A 495 17.61 15.68 -1.78
CA ASP A 495 17.56 17.14 -1.62
C ASP A 495 16.23 17.75 -2.08
N GLY A 496 15.32 16.90 -2.57
CA GLY A 496 14.00 17.25 -3.08
C GLY A 496 14.02 17.75 -4.51
N MET A 497 15.15 17.64 -5.22
CA MET A 497 15.25 18.00 -6.64
C MET A 497 15.61 16.78 -7.47
N ASP A 498 14.95 16.64 -8.62
CA ASP A 498 15.27 15.57 -9.55
C ASP A 498 16.63 15.81 -10.23
N ASP A 499 17.41 14.74 -10.28
CA ASP A 499 18.70 14.67 -10.94
C ASP A 499 18.60 13.96 -12.29
N ILE A 500 19.64 14.06 -13.14
CA ILE A 500 19.67 13.38 -14.44
C ILE A 500 20.77 12.31 -14.48
N TYR A 501 20.38 11.07 -14.78
CA TYR A 501 21.26 9.92 -14.90
C TYR A 501 21.44 9.51 -16.34
N ALA A 502 22.63 9.02 -16.68
CA ALA A 502 22.82 8.33 -17.94
C ALA A 502 24.01 7.38 -17.89
N ARG A 503 23.95 6.38 -18.76
CA ARG A 503 25.09 5.54 -19.09
C ARG A 503 25.86 6.16 -20.26
N GLY A 504 27.14 6.42 -20.01
CA GLY A 504 28.09 6.94 -21.00
C GLY A 504 29.05 5.87 -21.52
N ALA A 505 30.13 6.33 -22.17
CA ALA A 505 31.13 5.45 -22.78
C ALA A 505 31.78 4.48 -21.77
N GLY A 506 32.00 3.23 -22.20
CA GLY A 506 32.63 2.21 -21.36
C GLY A 506 31.73 1.68 -20.25
N GLY A 507 30.42 1.91 -20.35
CA GLY A 507 29.42 1.46 -19.37
C GLY A 507 29.39 2.27 -18.07
N ARG A 508 30.02 3.46 -18.05
CA ARG A 508 30.07 4.35 -16.88
C ARG A 508 28.71 5.00 -16.61
N TRP A 509 28.35 5.08 -15.34
CA TRP A 509 27.21 5.86 -14.87
C TRP A 509 27.63 7.29 -14.55
N ILE A 510 26.86 8.22 -15.08
CA ILE A 510 27.01 9.65 -14.90
C ILE A 510 25.73 10.16 -14.21
N VAL A 511 25.92 10.98 -13.18
CA VAL A 511 24.85 11.73 -12.52
C VAL A 511 25.10 13.20 -12.79
N SER A 512 24.06 13.91 -13.16
CA SER A 512 24.04 15.36 -13.29
C SER A 512 23.09 15.91 -12.24
N GLN A 513 23.69 16.26 -11.12
CA GLN A 513 22.96 16.72 -9.95
C GLN A 513 22.39 18.12 -10.20
N SER A 514 21.10 18.31 -9.94
CA SER A 514 20.45 19.61 -9.99
C SER A 514 20.95 20.52 -8.85
N THR A 515 20.79 21.81 -9.06
CA THR A 515 21.02 22.86 -8.05
C THR A 515 19.85 23.85 -8.06
N GLY A 516 18.72 23.40 -8.60
CA GLY A 516 17.55 24.18 -8.99
C GLY A 516 17.74 25.02 -10.25
N THR A 517 18.95 25.55 -10.49
CA THR A 517 19.20 26.49 -11.61
C THR A 517 20.17 25.98 -12.66
N ALA A 518 20.98 24.97 -12.32
CA ALA A 518 21.97 24.35 -13.19
C ALA A 518 22.19 22.89 -12.80
N ILE A 519 22.86 22.13 -13.66
CA ILE A 519 23.34 20.78 -13.34
C ILE A 519 24.85 20.71 -13.12
N THR A 520 25.27 19.85 -12.20
CA THR A 520 26.67 19.48 -11.95
C THR A 520 26.90 18.01 -12.25
N THR A 521 27.72 17.74 -13.27
CA THR A 521 27.92 16.38 -13.79
C THR A 521 29.16 15.71 -13.20
N ARG A 522 29.00 14.46 -12.73
CA ARG A 522 30.10 13.59 -12.27
C ARG A 522 29.89 12.14 -12.70
N THR A 523 30.99 11.39 -12.78
CA THR A 523 30.94 9.93 -12.91
C THR A 523 30.83 9.31 -11.52
N VAL A 524 29.84 8.45 -11.31
CA VAL A 524 29.59 7.80 -10.01
C VAL A 524 30.09 6.36 -9.99
N GLY A 525 30.07 5.68 -11.13
CA GLY A 525 30.49 4.28 -11.21
C GLY A 525 30.31 3.72 -12.61
N GLY A 526 30.02 2.43 -12.72
CA GLY A 526 29.72 1.82 -13.99
C GLY A 526 29.47 0.34 -13.91
N TRP A 527 28.69 -0.15 -14.86
CA TRP A 527 28.49 -1.57 -15.07
C TRP A 527 29.28 -2.04 -16.28
N ALA A 528 29.80 -3.27 -16.20
CA ALA A 528 30.60 -3.85 -17.28
C ALA A 528 29.86 -3.76 -18.62
N GLU A 529 30.48 -3.08 -19.60
CA GLU A 529 29.93 -2.87 -20.94
C GLU A 529 29.75 -4.19 -21.71
N ALA A 530 30.58 -5.19 -21.42
CA ALA A 530 30.48 -6.51 -22.03
C ALA A 530 29.22 -7.29 -21.62
N ILE A 531 28.52 -6.86 -20.56
CA ILE A 531 27.26 -7.46 -20.13
C ILE A 531 26.11 -6.71 -20.80
N ASN A 532 25.23 -7.47 -21.45
CA ASN A 532 23.99 -6.94 -22.01
C ASN A 532 22.97 -6.76 -20.89
N TRP A 533 22.99 -5.58 -20.26
CA TRP A 533 22.02 -5.18 -19.25
C TRP A 533 20.68 -4.83 -19.90
N GLN A 534 19.61 -5.30 -19.27
CA GLN A 534 18.23 -5.19 -19.69
C GLN A 534 17.39 -4.66 -18.54
N ASP A 535 16.24 -4.07 -18.87
CA ASP A 535 15.23 -3.62 -17.92
C ASP A 535 15.80 -2.71 -16.82
N ILE A 536 16.47 -1.66 -17.28
CA ILE A 536 17.11 -0.69 -16.41
C ILE A 536 16.03 0.27 -15.89
N GLN A 537 15.91 0.39 -14.58
CA GLN A 537 14.92 1.23 -13.90
C GLN A 537 15.56 2.00 -12.73
N THR A 538 14.85 3.01 -12.24
CA THR A 538 15.19 3.79 -11.05
C THR A 538 13.99 3.84 -10.10
N LEU A 539 14.21 3.55 -8.82
CA LEU A 539 13.27 3.75 -7.71
C LEU A 539 13.96 3.47 -6.37
N ASP A 540 13.41 3.97 -5.26
CA ASP A 540 13.88 3.63 -3.90
C ASP A 540 13.51 2.18 -3.55
N LEU A 541 14.49 1.29 -3.52
CA LEU A 541 14.29 -0.14 -3.28
C LEU A 541 14.46 -0.54 -1.82
N ASN A 542 15.04 0.34 -1.00
CA ASN A 542 15.42 0.02 0.38
C ASN A 542 14.70 0.88 1.43
N GLY A 543 13.96 1.90 0.99
CA GLY A 543 13.17 2.83 1.80
C GLY A 543 13.99 3.90 2.50
N ASP A 544 15.18 4.24 1.99
CA ASP A 544 16.05 5.26 2.58
C ASP A 544 15.83 6.67 2.00
N GLY A 545 14.94 6.80 1.02
CA GLY A 545 14.57 8.03 0.35
C GLY A 545 15.48 8.40 -0.83
N TYR A 546 16.43 7.53 -1.22
CA TYR A 546 17.27 7.72 -2.40
C TYR A 546 16.89 6.72 -3.49
N ALA A 547 16.91 7.17 -4.74
CA ALA A 547 16.61 6.29 -5.87
C ALA A 547 17.80 5.38 -6.23
N GLU A 548 17.56 4.08 -6.35
CA GLU A 548 18.53 3.08 -6.82
C GLU A 548 18.50 2.87 -8.32
N LEU A 549 19.60 2.38 -8.90
CA LEU A 549 19.60 1.82 -10.26
C LEU A 549 19.51 0.30 -10.24
N ILE A 550 18.51 -0.28 -10.90
CA ILE A 550 18.43 -1.73 -11.11
C ILE A 550 18.64 -2.14 -12.56
N ALA A 551 19.09 -3.37 -12.76
CA ALA A 551 19.09 -4.02 -14.06
C ALA A 551 19.19 -5.53 -13.93
N ARG A 552 18.81 -6.26 -14.98
CA ARG A 552 19.14 -7.67 -15.13
C ARG A 552 20.04 -7.95 -16.32
N ASN A 553 20.83 -9.01 -16.24
CA ASN A 553 21.56 -9.51 -17.39
C ASN A 553 20.72 -10.51 -18.21
N SER A 554 21.26 -10.97 -19.35
CA SER A 554 20.61 -11.98 -20.20
C SER A 554 20.37 -13.35 -19.56
N SER A 555 20.89 -13.58 -18.36
CA SER A 555 20.67 -14.77 -17.54
C SER A 555 19.67 -14.52 -16.39
N ASN A 556 18.95 -13.39 -16.43
CA ASN A 556 17.96 -12.96 -15.42
C ASN A 556 18.56 -12.73 -14.02
N VAL A 557 19.87 -12.51 -13.92
CA VAL A 557 20.47 -12.10 -12.66
C VAL A 557 20.35 -10.58 -12.53
N TRP A 558 19.67 -10.17 -11.47
CA TRP A 558 19.45 -8.79 -11.07
C TRP A 558 20.63 -8.24 -10.28
N ILE A 559 20.91 -6.97 -10.53
CA ILE A 559 21.80 -6.13 -9.73
C ILE A 559 21.05 -4.86 -9.34
N ALA A 560 21.42 -4.30 -8.19
CA ALA A 560 21.10 -2.93 -7.82
C ALA A 560 22.39 -2.15 -7.60
N SER A 561 22.37 -0.86 -7.88
CA SER A 561 23.39 0.08 -7.44
C SER A 561 22.74 1.08 -6.50
N PHE A 562 23.14 0.98 -5.23
CA PHE A 562 22.75 1.88 -4.15
C PHE A 562 23.66 3.10 -4.13
N PHE A 563 23.08 4.22 -3.69
CA PHE A 563 23.71 5.53 -3.74
C PHE A 563 23.74 6.23 -2.39
N ASP A 564 24.22 5.52 -1.39
CA ASP A 564 24.31 6.03 -0.03
C ASP A 564 25.47 7.02 0.10
N ASP A 565 25.22 8.25 0.57
CA ASP A 565 26.25 9.25 0.90
C ASP A 565 27.33 9.45 -0.20
N ASP A 566 26.91 9.62 -1.46
CA ASP A 566 27.79 9.73 -2.65
C ASP A 566 28.58 8.46 -3.02
N ILE A 567 28.27 7.30 -2.44
CA ILE A 567 28.94 6.03 -2.71
C ILE A 567 28.11 5.20 -3.70
N PHE A 568 28.68 4.94 -4.87
CA PHE A 568 28.13 3.98 -5.82
C PHE A 568 28.52 2.56 -5.43
N ARG A 569 27.60 1.79 -4.83
CA ARG A 569 27.82 0.38 -4.53
C ARG A 569 26.88 -0.50 -5.35
N THR A 570 27.46 -1.32 -6.23
CA THR A 570 26.68 -2.32 -6.98
C THR A 570 26.71 -3.65 -6.26
N VAL A 571 25.53 -4.25 -6.07
CA VAL A 571 25.36 -5.57 -5.45
C VAL A 571 24.55 -6.48 -6.36
N THR A 572 24.75 -7.78 -6.21
CA THR A 572 23.99 -8.80 -6.94
C THR A 572 22.81 -9.22 -6.08
N LEU A 573 21.60 -8.96 -6.56
CA LEU A 573 20.37 -9.32 -5.86
C LEU A 573 19.97 -10.78 -6.07
N GLY A 574 20.56 -11.45 -7.07
CA GLY A 574 20.24 -12.84 -7.42
C GLY A 574 19.31 -12.91 -8.62
N ALA A 575 18.54 -13.99 -8.74
CA ALA A 575 17.62 -14.19 -9.86
C ALA A 575 16.32 -14.80 -9.35
N TRP A 576 15.23 -14.48 -10.04
CA TRP A 576 13.96 -15.19 -9.85
C TRP A 576 14.16 -16.69 -10.09
N SER A 577 13.82 -17.52 -9.11
CA SER A 577 14.04 -18.96 -9.15
C SER A 577 12.88 -19.69 -9.83
N THR A 578 12.61 -19.38 -11.10
CA THR A 578 11.53 -20.02 -11.87
C THR A 578 12.07 -20.80 -13.06
N SER A 579 11.34 -21.85 -13.46
CA SER A 579 11.64 -22.63 -14.67
C SER A 579 11.01 -22.04 -15.94
N THR A 580 10.20 -21.00 -15.80
CA THR A 580 9.44 -20.35 -16.88
C THR A 580 10.10 -19.02 -17.27
N PRO A 581 10.09 -18.64 -18.55
CA PRO A 581 10.52 -17.31 -18.96
C PRO A 581 9.69 -16.23 -18.25
N ILE A 582 10.36 -15.17 -17.80
CA ILE A 582 9.75 -14.05 -17.09
C ILE A 582 9.86 -12.79 -17.95
N THR A 583 8.73 -12.12 -18.11
CA THR A 583 8.59 -10.76 -18.63
C THR A 583 8.65 -9.80 -17.45
N PHE A 584 9.64 -8.91 -17.42
CA PHE A 584 9.68 -7.84 -16.43
C PHE A 584 8.66 -6.77 -16.80
N LEU A 585 7.99 -6.20 -15.80
CA LEU A 585 6.91 -5.25 -15.98
C LEU A 585 7.26 -3.86 -15.42
N GLY A 586 7.99 -3.79 -14.31
CA GLY A 586 8.34 -2.52 -13.68
C GLY A 586 8.85 -2.67 -12.26
N VAL A 587 9.06 -1.52 -11.63
CA VAL A 587 9.28 -1.36 -10.19
C VAL A 587 8.23 -0.42 -9.64
N ALA A 588 7.72 -0.73 -8.46
CA ALA A 588 6.82 0.13 -7.71
C ALA A 588 6.82 -0.30 -6.24
N ASP A 589 6.59 0.64 -5.32
CA ASP A 589 6.19 0.30 -3.95
C ASP A 589 4.74 -0.17 -4.00
N THR A 590 4.55 -1.47 -3.83
CA THR A 590 3.28 -2.18 -4.02
C THR A 590 2.65 -2.70 -2.73
N ASN A 591 3.32 -2.53 -1.61
CA ASN A 591 2.78 -2.83 -0.29
C ASN A 591 2.71 -1.59 0.62
N GLY A 592 3.33 -0.47 0.24
CA GLY A 592 3.31 0.79 0.97
C GLY A 592 4.29 0.86 2.11
N ASP A 593 5.24 -0.07 2.15
CA ASP A 593 6.29 -0.10 3.17
C ASP A 593 7.40 0.93 2.90
N GLY A 594 7.26 1.71 1.82
CA GLY A 594 8.22 2.71 1.38
C GLY A 594 9.36 2.14 0.53
N LYS A 595 9.33 0.84 0.21
CA LYS A 595 10.33 0.18 -0.63
C LYS A 595 9.71 -0.30 -1.92
N ALA A 596 10.44 -0.16 -3.01
CA ALA A 596 9.98 -0.66 -4.29
C ALA A 596 10.22 -2.16 -4.46
N GLU A 597 9.19 -2.85 -4.92
CA GLU A 597 9.26 -4.21 -5.42
C GLU A 597 9.55 -4.28 -6.92
N LEU A 598 10.23 -5.35 -7.33
CA LEU A 598 10.38 -5.76 -8.71
C LEU A 598 9.19 -6.62 -9.14
N ILE A 599 8.68 -6.32 -10.34
CA ILE A 599 7.42 -6.90 -10.79
C ILE A 599 7.60 -7.59 -12.13
N GLY A 600 7.12 -8.82 -12.23
CA GLY A 600 7.24 -9.63 -13.43
C GLY A 600 6.07 -10.58 -13.64
N THR A 601 5.90 -11.05 -14.87
CA THR A 601 4.95 -12.12 -15.19
C THR A 601 5.64 -13.31 -15.83
N THR A 602 5.20 -14.52 -15.50
CA THR A 602 5.65 -15.71 -16.20
C THR A 602 4.85 -15.93 -17.48
N ALA A 603 5.41 -16.65 -18.46
CA ALA A 603 4.67 -17.07 -19.65
C ALA A 603 3.44 -17.96 -19.34
N ALA A 604 3.38 -18.54 -18.14
CA ALA A 604 2.24 -19.29 -17.64
C ALA A 604 1.17 -18.40 -16.99
N GLY A 605 1.40 -17.08 -16.92
CA GLY A 605 0.52 -16.06 -16.37
C GLY A 605 0.66 -15.83 -14.86
N SER A 606 1.70 -16.34 -14.19
CA SER A 606 1.93 -15.99 -12.77
C SER A 606 2.49 -14.58 -12.63
N LEU A 607 1.98 -13.79 -11.68
CA LEU A 607 2.61 -12.56 -11.24
C LEU A 607 3.72 -12.87 -10.23
N LEU A 608 4.83 -12.17 -10.35
CA LEU A 608 5.99 -12.23 -9.47
C LEU A 608 6.20 -10.84 -8.90
N LEU A 609 6.33 -10.79 -7.58
CA LEU A 609 6.63 -9.60 -6.82
C LEU A 609 7.85 -9.91 -5.95
N SER A 610 8.85 -9.03 -5.97
CA SER A 610 10.12 -9.26 -5.28
C SER A 610 10.64 -7.99 -4.67
N GLY A 611 10.58 -7.91 -3.34
CA GLY A 611 11.35 -6.93 -2.59
C GLY A 611 12.83 -7.34 -2.47
N ILE A 612 13.58 -6.54 -1.72
CA ILE A 612 14.96 -6.81 -1.35
C ILE A 612 15.01 -7.05 0.15
N ASP A 613 15.56 -8.20 0.57
CA ASP A 613 15.71 -8.50 2.00
C ASP A 613 16.88 -7.72 2.64
N GLY A 614 16.98 -7.77 3.97
CA GLY A 614 18.09 -7.13 4.70
C GLY A 614 19.49 -7.70 4.42
N SER A 615 19.60 -8.73 3.58
CA SER A 615 20.86 -9.27 3.04
C SER A 615 21.12 -8.86 1.59
N GLU A 616 20.30 -7.95 1.06
CA GLU A 616 20.36 -7.44 -0.31
C GLU A 616 20.18 -8.53 -1.36
N GLN A 617 19.30 -9.49 -1.08
CA GLN A 617 18.86 -10.51 -2.03
C GLN A 617 17.39 -10.31 -2.37
N LEU A 618 17.01 -10.67 -3.61
CA LEU A 618 15.61 -10.71 -4.01
C LEU A 618 14.87 -11.73 -3.15
N THR A 619 13.77 -11.29 -2.56
CA THR A 619 12.76 -12.20 -2.02
C THR A 619 11.91 -12.71 -3.18
N ASN A 620 11.69 -14.02 -3.27
CA ASN A 620 10.81 -14.57 -4.30
C ASN A 620 9.43 -14.76 -3.70
N GLU A 621 8.49 -13.88 -4.04
CA GLU A 621 7.09 -14.06 -3.70
C GLU A 621 6.28 -14.23 -4.99
N VAL A 622 5.60 -15.37 -5.11
CA VAL A 622 4.75 -15.66 -6.27
C VAL A 622 3.33 -15.25 -5.91
N TRP A 623 2.91 -14.10 -6.41
CA TRP A 623 1.59 -13.52 -6.14
C TRP A 623 0.50 -14.09 -7.08
N GLY A 624 0.41 -15.42 -7.15
CA GLY A 624 -0.67 -16.15 -7.82
C GLY A 624 -0.41 -16.59 -9.27
N THR A 625 -1.37 -17.32 -9.84
CA THR A 625 -1.34 -17.84 -11.22
C THR A 625 -2.52 -17.33 -12.01
N TRP A 626 -2.29 -16.67 -13.15
CA TRP A 626 -3.31 -16.25 -14.11
C TRP A 626 -3.17 -16.99 -15.45
N ALA A 627 -4.18 -16.89 -16.33
CA ALA A 627 -4.17 -17.52 -17.64
C ALA A 627 -4.08 -16.47 -18.77
N GLY A 628 -2.88 -16.29 -19.34
CA GLY A 628 -2.66 -15.47 -20.54
C GLY A 628 -1.36 -14.65 -20.50
N ALA A 629 -1.21 -13.69 -21.41
CA ALA A 629 -0.20 -12.61 -21.35
C ALA A 629 -0.89 -11.25 -21.07
N VAL A 630 -0.43 -10.51 -20.07
CA VAL A 630 -0.95 -9.19 -19.64
C VAL A 630 0.13 -8.14 -19.75
N ASP A 631 -0.28 -6.90 -20.02
CA ASP A 631 0.49 -5.70 -19.73
C ASP A 631 -0.01 -5.18 -18.37
N VAL A 632 0.85 -5.15 -17.36
CA VAL A 632 0.48 -4.68 -16.01
C VAL A 632 0.81 -3.22 -15.88
N ILE A 633 -0.09 -2.43 -15.29
CA ILE A 633 0.07 -1.00 -15.08
C ILE A 633 -0.20 -0.72 -13.60
N PHE A 634 0.69 0.05 -12.99
CA PHE A 634 0.82 0.12 -11.53
C PHE A 634 0.08 1.32 -10.99
N ALA A 635 -0.93 1.15 -10.17
CA ALA A 635 -1.56 2.25 -9.45
C ALA A 635 -1.00 2.26 -8.02
N LYS A 636 -0.29 3.32 -7.63
CA LYS A 636 0.19 3.54 -6.27
C LYS A 636 -0.97 4.04 -5.39
N ARG A 637 -0.94 3.74 -4.10
CA ARG A 637 -1.55 4.60 -3.08
C ARG A 637 -0.53 5.68 -2.75
N GLY A 638 -0.86 6.97 -2.89
CA GLY A 638 -0.05 8.02 -2.30
C GLY A 638 0.12 7.74 -0.81
N ALA A 639 1.35 7.82 -0.28
CA ALA A 639 1.50 8.04 1.14
C ALA A 639 0.76 9.35 1.43
N GLY A 640 -0.30 9.29 2.24
CA GLY A 640 -1.13 10.47 2.54
C GLY A 640 -0.23 11.65 2.90
N ALA A 641 -0.47 12.79 2.23
CA ALA A 641 0.24 14.04 2.48
C ALA A 641 -0.21 14.74 3.77
#